data_AF-A0A971J2Z3-F1
#
_entry.id   AF-A0A971J2Z3-F1
#
_cell.length_a   1.000
_cell.length_b   1.000
_cell.length_c   1.000
_cell.angle_alpha   90.00
_cell.angle_beta   90.00
_cell.angle_gamma   90.00
#
_symmetry.space_group_name_H-M   'P 1'
#
loop_
_entity.id
_entity.type
_entity.pdbx_description
1 polymer ?
#
loop_
_entity_poly.entity_id
_entity_poly.type
_entity_poly.pdbx_seq_one_letter_code
_entity_poly.pdbx_strand_id
1 'polypeptide(L)'
;DKELVDQLITELEDKPLEEYLKGKLDELGITDADDIASLLTQTIIARLEAFLKGTDVNDSVEEELQELVNDTVTKIADGFKDAKVIAEAVKNAATAIINNINDPQQRQEMIALSLKALAALLGSNDELDGVGHRISTQTISGVGAANVGVAGSVAISVVKGITKAIIADRSALTEGNDINITGDIIITADGAQRVYTTASSSADGKGKANKNKAATGGSTSTNNGTSKTGGTSGTTSSSKTVGVGAAFALGVADLTVHAGIGNYRKVEGASIKITAKARNDLDTVSVAGTDPIGRSNAISEGSSGSGTPAGTTTAKDISVDASVAVSLIQNDVKAYVGQGAVIKTTAAEDTIETGNSGEKVNFYLYAYQSGETNTNASGFAVGNTSSVGAAVALNIALSEVYALFAGEGDISGKAKLAAATYNEDNANALATAMGADLDRYLAKFRAFQNLKKKSSSDPSTNPPGNNTSSLISGRLNNTGSGQGTPSQSGLPVSTNALHAQNASTTSTNQASSTANNSNLTDVINQTAGGGNGTEIGSTVGNALSGGNTDASAQQSQTIHVAAAVGVNVTRHDALTSISGSLKAKNIEALTNNNGNFSTVGTGVAASLMKNSNSIGVGVAISVNQNKARVELGGKITATDGNIVADAELTQNMDGVYRGKYGALGMSGSASGAGGKAGVAGSLAVVVADGVSSVTVLNGAELKALNGDINLEATDKSKLSAAAMAAVLSNGSTVGVGAAFALLYAQNKVLVIVGDDVQVTAKSFTLNAEKQPVTIKDWNLPFELYELFTVDASGGQQGIINVTTGGDGQNKFGVTMNVKAEDLVDIAQLTSFLGSVNYYASAAAGTIIGKSSGGSESQLDLAGAVSMLFQNSLTKASIGDRVVIILNSGDLDINAYSNNNARIIGGAVSVSSAKAGVGLNVAVITNNDQVIASIGKDGTITVTNGKVNVTAASDLDAWSITVWVTLTSLPQPNPDSLHQLMPVL
;
A
#
# COMPACT_ATOMS: atom_id res chain seq x y z
N ASP A 1 13.62 39.68 24.53
CA ASP A 1 14.16 39.89 23.18
C ASP A 1 13.00 40.06 22.20
N LYS A 2 12.89 41.21 21.51
CA LYS A 2 11.66 41.56 20.77
C LYS A 2 11.47 40.70 19.52
N GLU A 3 12.53 40.55 18.73
CA GLU A 3 12.49 39.92 17.41
C GLU A 3 12.00 38.46 17.46
N LEU A 4 12.31 37.73 18.55
CA LEU A 4 11.83 36.37 18.76
C LEU A 4 10.34 36.31 19.11
N VAL A 5 9.80 37.28 19.85
CA VAL A 5 8.37 37.34 20.18
C VAL A 5 7.55 37.74 18.96
N ASP A 6 8.05 38.69 18.15
CA ASP A 6 7.46 39.03 16.86
C ASP A 6 7.44 37.82 15.90
N GLN A 7 8.54 37.06 15.82
CA GLN A 7 8.59 35.82 15.02
C GLN A 7 7.61 34.75 15.53
N LEU A 8 7.49 34.55 16.86
CA LEU A 8 6.56 33.57 17.43
C LEU A 8 5.09 33.92 17.13
N ILE A 9 4.71 35.20 17.30
CA ILE A 9 3.35 35.66 16.94
C ILE A 9 3.13 35.64 15.43
N THR A 10 4.16 35.84 14.61
CA THR A 10 4.05 35.70 13.15
C THR A 10 3.76 34.27 12.72
N GLU A 11 4.37 33.25 13.33
CA GLU A 11 4.05 31.84 13.00
C GLU A 11 2.66 31.40 13.53
N LEU A 12 2.12 32.09 14.55
CA LEU A 12 0.78 31.80 15.11
C LEU A 12 -0.36 32.54 14.39
N GLU A 13 -0.16 33.80 14.00
CA GLU A 13 -1.22 34.72 13.53
C GLU A 13 -0.89 35.42 12.19
N ASP A 14 0.18 34.99 11.49
CA ASP A 14 0.65 35.51 10.19
C ASP A 14 1.02 37.02 10.22
N LYS A 15 1.31 37.57 11.41
CA LYS A 15 1.62 38.98 11.69
C LYS A 15 2.58 39.18 12.88
N PRO A 16 3.38 40.27 12.94
CA PRO A 16 4.15 40.62 14.14
C PRO A 16 3.26 41.07 15.31
N LEU A 17 3.79 41.05 16.54
CA LEU A 17 3.02 41.28 17.78
C LEU A 17 2.36 42.67 17.80
N GLU A 18 3.08 43.69 17.34
CA GLU A 18 2.61 45.08 17.33
C GLU A 18 1.44 45.30 16.36
N GLU A 19 1.42 44.58 15.22
CA GLU A 19 0.31 44.63 14.26
C GLU A 19 -0.87 43.75 14.70
N TYR A 20 -0.61 42.61 15.36
CA TYR A 20 -1.64 41.79 16.01
C TYR A 20 -2.38 42.58 17.10
N LEU A 21 -1.64 43.24 18.00
CA LEU A 21 -2.22 44.06 19.07
C LEU A 21 -3.02 45.24 18.51
N LYS A 22 -2.52 45.92 17.46
CA LYS A 22 -3.27 46.99 16.80
C LYS A 22 -4.63 46.50 16.28
N GLY A 23 -4.65 45.35 15.60
CA GLY A 23 -5.91 44.74 15.14
C GLY A 23 -6.90 44.43 16.29
N LYS A 24 -6.40 44.05 17.48
CA LYS A 24 -7.23 43.84 18.67
C LYS A 24 -7.74 45.13 19.30
N LEU A 25 -6.97 46.22 19.25
CA LEU A 25 -7.42 47.55 19.68
C LEU A 25 -8.47 48.15 18.73
N ASP A 26 -8.31 47.93 17.42
CA ASP A 26 -9.30 48.30 16.40
C ASP A 26 -10.62 47.53 16.62
N GLU A 27 -10.57 46.22 16.93
CA GLU A 27 -11.75 45.42 17.31
C GLU A 27 -12.45 45.91 18.59
N LEU A 28 -11.71 46.49 19.53
CA LEU A 28 -12.22 47.12 20.75
C LEU A 28 -12.70 48.57 20.54
N GLY A 29 -12.52 49.14 19.35
CA GLY A 29 -12.98 50.49 18.99
C GLY A 29 -12.12 51.64 19.52
N ILE A 30 -10.87 51.38 19.90
CA ILE A 30 -9.95 52.37 20.49
C ILE A 30 -9.28 53.19 19.36
N THR A 31 -9.47 54.51 19.36
CA THR A 31 -9.08 55.36 18.21
C THR A 31 -7.60 55.70 18.09
N ASP A 32 -6.81 55.58 19.16
CA ASP A 32 -5.36 55.86 19.18
C ASP A 32 -4.53 54.56 19.19
N ALA A 33 -4.95 53.58 18.38
CA ALA A 33 -4.46 52.20 18.43
C ALA A 33 -2.95 52.02 18.16
N ASP A 34 -2.29 52.91 17.39
CA ASP A 34 -0.85 52.79 17.08
C ASP A 34 0.05 52.98 18.32
N ASP A 35 -0.07 54.11 19.02
CA ASP A 35 0.76 54.40 20.20
C ASP A 35 0.46 53.42 21.35
N ILE A 36 -0.80 53.00 21.49
CA ILE A 36 -1.23 52.02 22.50
C ILE A 36 -0.71 50.62 22.16
N ALA A 37 -0.73 50.19 20.89
CA ALA A 37 -0.14 48.91 20.48
C ALA A 37 1.37 48.86 20.74
N SER A 38 2.09 49.96 20.48
CA SER A 38 3.53 50.03 20.74
C SER A 38 3.88 49.99 22.23
N LEU A 39 3.06 50.61 23.08
CA LEU A 39 3.19 50.55 24.54
C LEU A 39 2.87 49.14 25.07
N LEU A 40 1.78 48.52 24.61
CA LEU A 40 1.40 47.15 24.97
C LEU A 40 2.46 46.14 24.54
N THR A 41 3.03 46.29 23.34
CA THR A 41 4.12 45.44 22.83
C THR A 41 5.32 45.48 23.80
N GLN A 42 5.74 46.67 24.23
CA GLN A 42 6.85 46.84 25.18
C GLN A 42 6.53 46.21 26.55
N THR A 43 5.30 46.38 27.06
CA THR A 43 4.88 45.80 28.34
C THR A 43 4.76 44.28 28.31
N ILE A 44 4.22 43.70 27.24
CA ILE A 44 4.15 42.24 27.03
C ILE A 44 5.55 41.64 27.00
N ILE A 45 6.49 42.27 26.29
CA ILE A 45 7.90 41.84 26.26
C ILE A 45 8.54 41.98 27.66
N ALA A 46 8.24 43.04 28.42
CA ALA A 46 8.74 43.21 29.78
C ALA A 46 8.19 42.13 30.75
N ARG A 47 6.89 41.80 30.69
CA ARG A 47 6.27 40.71 31.46
C ARG A 47 6.89 39.36 31.12
N LEU A 48 7.07 39.05 29.83
CA LEU A 48 7.72 37.82 29.38
C LEU A 48 9.18 37.72 29.83
N GLU A 49 9.96 38.80 29.71
CA GLU A 49 11.34 38.81 30.17
C GLU A 49 11.48 38.68 31.69
N ALA A 50 10.55 39.23 32.46
CA ALA A 50 10.55 39.15 33.92
C ALA A 50 10.10 37.76 34.41
N PHE A 51 9.10 37.16 33.76
CA PHE A 51 8.72 35.75 33.95
C PHE A 51 9.91 34.81 33.71
N LEU A 52 10.63 34.99 32.59
CA LEU A 52 11.85 34.23 32.27
C LEU A 52 13.03 34.49 33.24
N LYS A 53 13.01 35.60 33.99
CA LYS A 53 14.03 35.94 35.00
C LYS A 53 13.60 35.58 36.43
N GLY A 54 12.35 35.14 36.64
CA GLY A 54 11.79 34.84 37.97
C GLY A 54 11.59 36.09 38.84
N THR A 55 11.25 37.23 38.24
CA THR A 55 11.10 38.54 38.90
C THR A 55 9.74 39.17 38.61
N ASP A 56 9.15 39.88 39.58
CA ASP A 56 7.93 40.65 39.37
C ASP A 56 8.13 41.86 38.43
N VAL A 57 7.08 42.22 37.67
CA VAL A 57 6.97 43.49 36.97
C VAL A 57 6.04 44.41 37.75
N ASN A 58 6.41 45.68 37.86
CA ASN A 58 5.55 46.73 38.40
C ASN A 58 5.20 47.70 37.26
N ASP A 59 4.18 47.36 36.48
CA ASP A 59 3.69 48.15 35.34
C ASP A 59 2.38 48.90 35.64
N SER A 60 2.08 49.89 34.80
CA SER A 60 0.92 50.78 34.93
C SER A 60 0.03 50.69 33.69
N VAL A 61 -0.48 49.49 33.42
CA VAL A 61 -1.47 49.24 32.36
C VAL A 61 -2.87 49.47 32.91
N GLU A 62 -3.70 50.24 32.19
CA GLU A 62 -5.10 50.48 32.56
C GLU A 62 -5.90 49.18 32.60
N GLU A 63 -6.85 49.08 33.54
CA GLU A 63 -7.50 47.83 33.93
C GLU A 63 -8.20 47.13 32.74
N GLU A 64 -8.80 47.92 31.84
CA GLU A 64 -9.48 47.47 30.61
C GLU A 64 -8.52 46.84 29.57
N LEU A 65 -7.21 47.12 29.64
CA LEU A 65 -6.21 46.56 28.73
C LEU A 65 -5.43 45.38 29.32
N GLN A 66 -5.53 45.14 30.64
CA GLN A 66 -4.79 44.03 31.27
C GLN A 66 -5.27 42.65 30.83
N GLU A 67 -6.54 42.50 30.45
CA GLU A 67 -7.07 41.24 29.91
C GLU A 67 -6.43 40.90 28.56
N LEU A 68 -6.32 41.87 27.63
CA LEU A 68 -5.64 41.71 26.34
C LEU A 68 -4.13 41.40 26.50
N VAL A 69 -3.46 42.01 27.48
CA VAL A 69 -2.06 41.69 27.84
C VAL A 69 -1.95 40.23 28.31
N ASN A 70 -2.83 39.81 29.22
CA ASN A 70 -2.77 38.47 29.81
C ASN A 70 -3.13 37.36 28.81
N ASP A 71 -4.14 37.57 27.95
CA ASP A 71 -4.47 36.66 26.86
C ASP A 71 -3.30 36.53 25.87
N THR A 72 -2.73 37.66 25.43
CA THR A 72 -1.60 37.65 24.49
C THR A 72 -0.36 36.98 25.10
N VAL A 73 -0.05 37.22 26.38
CA VAL A 73 1.05 36.53 27.09
C VAL A 73 0.77 35.03 27.23
N THR A 74 -0.47 34.62 27.50
CA THR A 74 -0.87 33.21 27.60
C THR A 74 -0.74 32.51 26.24
N LYS A 75 -1.20 33.16 25.18
CA LYS A 75 -1.11 32.69 23.78
C LYS A 75 0.34 32.54 23.31
N ILE A 76 1.23 33.45 23.71
CA ILE A 76 2.69 33.33 23.52
C ILE A 76 3.24 32.13 24.30
N ALA A 77 2.84 31.97 25.56
CA ALA A 77 3.29 30.86 26.42
C ALA A 77 2.78 29.47 25.95
N ASP A 78 1.61 29.40 25.30
CA ASP A 78 1.12 28.19 24.62
C ASP A 78 1.82 27.96 23.27
N GLY A 79 2.20 29.01 22.54
CA GLY A 79 3.07 28.91 21.37
C GLY A 79 4.43 28.25 21.68
N PHE A 80 4.99 28.52 22.87
CA PHE A 80 6.19 27.82 23.37
C PHE A 80 5.97 26.34 23.76
N LYS A 81 4.74 25.80 23.63
CA LYS A 81 4.46 24.36 23.83
C LYS A 81 4.37 23.60 22.51
N ASP A 82 4.24 24.29 21.37
CA ASP A 82 4.24 23.64 20.05
C ASP A 82 5.68 23.40 19.57
N ALA A 83 6.04 22.11 19.48
CA ALA A 83 7.34 21.64 19.01
C ALA A 83 7.69 22.11 17.59
N LYS A 84 6.69 22.33 16.72
CA LYS A 84 6.85 22.76 15.32
C LYS A 84 7.14 24.26 15.23
N VAL A 85 6.44 25.07 16.03
CA VAL A 85 6.67 26.53 16.11
C VAL A 85 8.06 26.81 16.68
N ILE A 86 8.45 26.11 17.75
CA ILE A 86 9.81 26.19 18.30
C ILE A 86 10.85 25.70 17.29
N ALA A 87 10.60 24.63 16.53
CA ALA A 87 11.56 24.09 15.57
C ALA A 87 11.98 25.11 14.49
N GLU A 88 11.05 25.92 13.98
CA GLU A 88 11.34 26.91 12.94
C GLU A 88 11.94 28.20 13.52
N ALA A 89 11.54 28.62 14.74
CA ALA A 89 12.14 29.77 15.43
C ALA A 89 13.59 29.50 15.90
N VAL A 90 13.84 28.35 16.54
CA VAL A 90 15.19 27.95 17.02
C VAL A 90 16.19 27.83 15.88
N LYS A 91 15.72 27.45 14.69
CA LYS A 91 16.48 27.36 13.43
C LYS A 91 17.30 28.61 13.11
N ASN A 92 16.81 29.79 13.52
CA ASN A 92 17.43 31.08 13.24
C ASN A 92 18.26 31.62 14.42
N ALA A 93 17.93 31.26 15.67
CA ALA A 93 18.48 31.88 16.89
C ALA A 93 19.39 30.97 17.76
N ALA A 94 19.75 29.79 17.26
CA ALA A 94 20.24 28.61 18.01
C ALA A 94 21.43 28.77 19.00
N THR A 95 22.18 29.87 19.02
CA THR A 95 23.42 29.99 19.83
C THR A 95 23.30 30.90 21.06
N ALA A 96 22.40 31.88 21.05
CA ALA A 96 22.30 32.87 22.14
C ALA A 96 21.38 32.44 23.29
N ILE A 97 20.33 31.68 23.00
CA ILE A 97 19.22 31.42 23.94
C ILE A 97 19.60 30.36 24.98
N ILE A 98 20.17 29.24 24.54
CA ILE A 98 20.43 28.05 25.38
C ILE A 98 21.34 28.36 26.59
N ASN A 99 22.24 29.34 26.45
CA ASN A 99 23.19 29.73 27.49
C ASN A 99 22.63 30.70 28.55
N ASN A 100 21.48 31.33 28.30
CA ASN A 100 20.91 32.36 29.19
C ASN A 100 19.75 31.86 30.07
N ILE A 101 19.34 30.60 29.94
CA ILE A 101 18.26 29.99 30.74
C ILE A 101 18.86 29.37 32.00
N ASN A 102 18.61 30.03 33.14
CA ASN A 102 19.12 29.62 34.44
C ASN A 102 18.41 28.37 35.00
N ASP A 103 17.11 28.20 34.74
CA ASP A 103 16.33 27.02 35.18
C ASP A 103 16.90 25.72 34.55
N PRO A 104 17.36 24.74 35.36
CA PRO A 104 17.84 23.47 34.85
C PRO A 104 16.76 22.62 34.15
N GLN A 105 15.50 22.63 34.62
CA GLN A 105 14.45 21.74 34.09
C GLN A 105 13.95 22.23 32.74
N GLN A 106 13.56 23.50 32.62
CA GLN A 106 13.13 24.08 31.34
C GLN A 106 14.22 24.00 30.27
N ARG A 107 15.50 24.17 30.66
CA ARG A 107 16.64 23.98 29.76
C ARG A 107 16.77 22.51 29.31
N GLN A 108 16.50 21.54 30.19
CA GLN A 108 16.49 20.12 29.86
C GLN A 108 15.38 19.79 28.83
N GLU A 109 14.18 20.33 29.04
CA GLU A 109 13.01 20.15 28.16
C GLU A 109 13.23 20.79 26.78
N MET A 110 13.73 22.03 26.73
CA MET A 110 14.11 22.67 25.45
C MET A 110 15.24 21.94 24.72
N ILE A 111 16.20 21.33 25.43
CA ILE A 111 17.23 20.49 24.79
C ILE A 111 16.59 19.23 24.18
N ALA A 112 15.65 18.58 24.87
CA ALA A 112 14.92 17.44 24.34
C ALA A 112 14.04 17.81 23.13
N LEU A 113 13.39 18.98 23.17
CA LEU A 113 12.56 19.50 22.08
C LEU A 113 13.41 19.91 20.87
N SER A 114 14.58 20.51 21.11
CA SER A 114 15.59 20.81 20.08
C SER A 114 16.15 19.54 19.44
N LEU A 115 16.35 18.48 20.24
CA LEU A 115 16.71 17.15 19.72
C LEU A 115 15.62 16.59 18.82
N LYS A 116 14.34 16.67 19.20
CA LYS A 116 13.21 16.26 18.35
C LYS A 116 13.13 17.07 17.05
N ALA A 117 13.33 18.39 17.11
CA ALA A 117 13.36 19.25 15.91
C ALA A 117 14.52 18.89 14.96
N LEU A 118 15.71 18.62 15.51
CA LEU A 118 16.88 18.19 14.73
C LEU A 118 16.69 16.77 14.16
N ALA A 119 16.09 15.87 14.94
CA ALA A 119 15.74 14.51 14.54
C ALA A 119 14.74 14.51 13.37
N ALA A 120 13.68 15.33 13.44
CA ALA A 120 12.74 15.54 12.34
C ALA A 120 13.43 16.07 11.07
N LEU A 121 14.37 17.02 11.21
CA LEU A 121 15.15 17.55 10.09
C LEU A 121 16.08 16.51 9.44
N LEU A 122 16.54 15.50 10.20
CA LEU A 122 17.27 14.33 9.72
C LEU A 122 16.35 13.15 9.32
N GLY A 123 15.03 13.36 9.27
CA GLY A 123 14.04 12.36 8.85
C GLY A 123 13.70 11.32 9.91
N SER A 124 13.62 11.71 11.17
CA SER A 124 13.28 10.87 12.33
C SER A 124 12.01 11.34 13.02
N ASN A 125 10.86 11.09 12.38
CA ASN A 125 9.55 11.31 12.98
C ASN A 125 9.00 10.05 13.69
N ASP A 126 9.49 8.87 13.32
CA ASP A 126 9.26 7.60 14.02
C ASP A 126 10.58 7.05 14.56
N GLU A 127 10.85 7.28 15.84
CA GLU A 127 11.80 6.45 16.58
C GLU A 127 11.04 5.22 17.12
N LEU A 128 11.64 4.03 17.02
CA LEU A 128 11.08 2.85 17.70
C LEU A 128 11.27 3.04 19.20
N ASP A 129 10.16 2.99 19.94
CA ASP A 129 10.03 3.45 21.32
C ASP A 129 11.07 2.83 22.28
N GLY A 130 12.13 3.59 22.58
CA GLY A 130 13.25 3.23 23.45
C GLY A 130 14.13 2.05 23.03
N VAL A 131 13.68 1.21 22.07
CA VAL A 131 14.29 -0.09 21.75
C VAL A 131 14.46 -0.24 20.24
N GLY A 132 15.71 -0.27 19.78
CA GLY A 132 16.07 -0.80 18.46
C GLY A 132 17.25 -0.14 17.77
N HIS A 133 17.61 -0.67 16.60
CA HIS A 133 18.64 -0.12 15.73
C HIS A 133 18.04 0.50 14.46
N ARG A 134 18.32 1.79 14.22
CA ARG A 134 18.01 2.44 12.94
C ARG A 134 19.24 2.37 12.02
N ILE A 135 19.09 1.74 10.85
CA ILE A 135 20.12 1.65 9.82
C ILE A 135 19.63 2.34 8.54
N SER A 136 20.48 3.13 7.88
CA SER A 136 20.14 3.86 6.66
C SER A 136 21.27 3.76 5.64
N THR A 137 21.00 3.10 4.52
CA THR A 137 21.93 2.97 3.38
C THR A 137 21.35 3.72 2.20
N GLN A 138 22.02 4.78 1.74
CA GLN A 138 21.51 5.63 0.65
C GLN A 138 22.58 5.84 -0.42
N THR A 139 22.23 5.67 -1.70
CA THR A 139 23.08 6.06 -2.83
C THR A 139 22.29 6.89 -3.83
N ILE A 140 22.87 8.02 -4.24
CA ILE A 140 22.27 8.97 -5.18
C ILE A 140 23.26 9.22 -6.32
N SER A 141 22.75 9.13 -7.55
CA SER A 141 23.50 9.24 -8.79
C SER A 141 22.75 10.13 -9.79
N GLY A 142 23.46 10.88 -10.62
CA GLY A 142 22.89 11.82 -11.56
C GLY A 142 23.82 12.08 -12.74
N VAL A 143 23.32 12.69 -13.82
CA VAL A 143 24.08 12.87 -15.05
C VAL A 143 24.27 14.36 -15.35
N GLY A 144 25.49 14.75 -15.71
CA GLY A 144 25.81 16.14 -16.09
C GLY A 144 25.88 16.40 -17.60
N ALA A 145 25.62 15.39 -18.43
CA ALA A 145 26.07 15.37 -19.82
C ALA A 145 24.99 15.76 -20.85
N ALA A 146 25.31 16.76 -21.68
CA ALA A 146 24.41 17.31 -22.70
C ALA A 146 23.99 16.28 -23.77
N ASN A 147 24.88 15.40 -24.22
CA ASN A 147 24.61 14.42 -25.27
C ASN A 147 24.12 13.09 -24.69
N VAL A 148 25.05 12.23 -24.25
CA VAL A 148 24.78 10.94 -23.60
C VAL A 148 25.08 11.07 -22.11
N GLY A 149 24.12 10.77 -21.23
CA GLY A 149 24.31 10.74 -19.77
C GLY A 149 23.80 9.43 -19.17
N VAL A 150 24.60 8.83 -18.29
CA VAL A 150 24.27 7.56 -17.59
C VAL A 150 24.41 7.77 -16.08
N ALA A 151 23.38 7.44 -15.30
CA ALA A 151 23.41 7.41 -13.84
C ALA A 151 23.13 5.98 -13.36
N GLY A 152 24.03 5.45 -12.53
CA GLY A 152 23.86 4.18 -11.83
C GLY A 152 23.96 4.39 -10.33
N SER A 153 23.02 3.84 -9.55
CA SER A 153 23.00 3.84 -8.08
C SER A 153 22.71 2.44 -7.56
N VAL A 154 23.49 1.98 -6.57
CA VAL A 154 23.38 0.64 -5.97
C VAL A 154 23.46 0.80 -4.45
N ALA A 155 22.34 0.61 -3.75
CA ALA A 155 22.27 0.58 -2.30
C ALA A 155 22.07 -0.86 -1.82
N ILE A 156 22.91 -1.34 -0.91
CA ILE A 156 22.79 -2.68 -0.32
C ILE A 156 22.96 -2.55 1.19
N SER A 157 21.94 -2.91 1.96
CA SER A 157 22.05 -3.11 3.40
C SER A 157 21.96 -4.60 3.72
N VAL A 158 22.81 -5.05 4.65
CA VAL A 158 22.75 -6.39 5.23
C VAL A 158 22.86 -6.23 6.73
N VAL A 159 21.76 -6.49 7.42
CA VAL A 159 21.57 -6.26 8.86
C VAL A 159 21.29 -7.60 9.52
N LYS A 160 21.93 -7.86 10.66
CA LYS A 160 21.74 -9.08 11.44
C LYS A 160 21.69 -8.77 12.93
N GLY A 161 20.48 -8.65 13.47
CA GLY A 161 20.25 -8.52 14.90
C GLY A 161 20.25 -9.89 15.61
N ILE A 162 20.88 -9.97 16.78
CA ILE A 162 20.80 -11.14 17.67
C ILE A 162 20.64 -10.66 19.12
N THR A 163 19.43 -10.79 19.67
CA THR A 163 19.13 -10.51 21.09
C THR A 163 18.85 -11.84 21.80
N LYS A 164 19.53 -12.13 22.92
CA LYS A 164 19.32 -13.37 23.69
C LYS A 164 19.32 -13.15 25.19
N ALA A 165 18.29 -13.67 25.87
CA ALA A 165 18.17 -13.74 27.32
C ALA A 165 17.91 -15.19 27.72
N ILE A 166 18.98 -15.95 27.99
CA ILE A 166 18.91 -17.41 28.10
C ILE A 166 19.64 -17.89 29.36
N ILE A 167 18.98 -18.72 30.15
CA ILE A 167 19.65 -19.59 31.11
C ILE A 167 20.18 -20.80 30.32
N ALA A 168 21.49 -20.89 30.13
CA ALA A 168 22.13 -21.86 29.23
C ALA A 168 21.85 -23.34 29.56
N ASP A 169 21.95 -24.20 28.55
CA ASP A 169 21.72 -25.64 28.63
C ASP A 169 22.67 -26.39 29.59
N ARG A 170 22.23 -27.58 30.05
CA ARG A 170 23.11 -28.64 30.57
C ARG A 170 22.97 -29.91 29.72
N SER A 171 23.86 -30.88 29.97
CA SER A 171 23.76 -32.24 29.40
C SER A 171 22.91 -33.20 30.25
N ALA A 172 22.64 -32.86 31.52
CA ALA A 172 21.82 -33.62 32.46
C ALA A 172 21.43 -32.72 33.65
N LEU A 173 20.35 -33.10 34.35
CA LEU A 173 19.96 -32.49 35.62
C LEU A 173 21.01 -32.80 36.70
N THR A 174 21.16 -31.91 37.68
CA THR A 174 21.96 -32.18 38.90
C THR A 174 21.09 -32.22 40.15
N GLU A 175 21.68 -32.71 41.24
CA GLU A 175 21.13 -32.52 42.58
C GLU A 175 21.08 -31.02 42.94
N GLY A 176 20.06 -30.62 43.70
CA GLY A 176 19.75 -29.21 43.98
C GLY A 176 19.00 -28.49 42.86
N ASN A 177 18.51 -27.29 43.16
CA ASN A 177 17.94 -26.38 42.15
C ASN A 177 19.06 -25.49 41.60
N ASP A 178 19.06 -25.20 40.29
CA ASP A 178 20.00 -24.26 39.67
C ASP A 178 19.67 -22.79 40.01
N ILE A 179 18.38 -22.48 40.13
CA ILE A 179 17.85 -21.20 40.61
C ILE A 179 16.74 -21.51 41.60
N ASN A 180 16.76 -20.85 42.76
CA ASN A 180 15.73 -20.96 43.79
C ASN A 180 15.58 -19.60 44.48
N ILE A 181 14.50 -18.87 44.20
CA ILE A 181 14.25 -17.54 44.78
C ILE A 181 12.80 -17.40 45.26
N THR A 182 12.56 -16.54 46.24
CA THR A 182 11.23 -16.23 46.78
C THR A 182 10.52 -15.08 46.03
N GLY A 183 10.97 -14.75 44.83
CA GLY A 183 10.46 -13.65 44.01
C GLY A 183 10.30 -14.07 42.56
N ASP A 184 9.77 -13.17 41.73
CA ASP A 184 9.46 -13.48 40.34
C ASP A 184 10.73 -13.57 39.47
N ILE A 185 10.77 -14.56 38.58
CA ILE A 185 11.83 -14.74 37.59
C ILE A 185 11.34 -14.16 36.26
N ILE A 186 12.02 -13.12 35.76
CA ILE A 186 11.67 -12.47 34.50
C ILE A 186 12.85 -12.61 33.52
N ILE A 187 12.59 -13.24 32.38
CA ILE A 187 13.56 -13.48 31.31
C ILE A 187 13.01 -12.83 30.03
N THR A 188 13.47 -11.63 29.71
CA THR A 188 12.99 -10.86 28.56
C THR A 188 14.11 -10.65 27.54
N ALA A 189 13.84 -10.94 26.27
CA ALA A 189 14.64 -10.54 25.13
C ALA A 189 13.78 -9.67 24.21
N ASP A 190 14.01 -8.36 24.21
CA ASP A 190 13.38 -7.43 23.28
C ASP A 190 14.43 -7.01 22.22
N GLY A 191 14.18 -7.35 20.95
CA GLY A 191 15.05 -7.01 19.82
C GLY A 191 14.28 -6.21 18.77
N ALA A 192 14.86 -5.14 18.25
CA ALA A 192 14.19 -4.31 17.27
C ALA A 192 15.16 -3.65 16.29
N GLN A 193 14.73 -3.48 15.04
CA GLN A 193 15.47 -2.72 14.03
C GLN A 193 14.53 -2.12 12.98
N ARG A 194 14.89 -0.94 12.45
CA ARG A 194 14.30 -0.35 11.24
C ARG A 194 15.39 -0.02 10.24
N VAL A 195 15.27 -0.57 9.04
CA VAL A 195 16.30 -0.56 8.01
C VAL A 195 15.78 0.18 6.79
N TYR A 196 16.50 1.23 6.38
CA TYR A 196 16.20 2.01 5.17
C TYR A 196 17.26 1.72 4.10
N THR A 197 16.84 1.36 2.89
CA THR A 197 17.73 1.13 1.75
C THR A 197 17.26 1.89 0.52
N THR A 198 17.91 3.02 0.21
CA THR A 198 17.46 3.93 -0.86
C THR A 198 18.49 4.03 -1.99
N ALA A 199 18.11 3.64 -3.21
CA ALA A 199 18.88 3.89 -4.43
C ALA A 199 18.16 4.91 -5.32
N SER A 200 18.86 5.94 -5.80
CA SER A 200 18.28 6.92 -6.73
C SER A 200 19.23 7.29 -7.86
N SER A 201 18.76 7.22 -9.10
CA SER A 201 19.52 7.59 -10.30
C SER A 201 18.92 8.77 -11.09
N SER A 202 18.24 9.73 -10.44
CA SER A 202 17.76 10.94 -11.13
C SER A 202 17.51 12.19 -10.27
N ALA A 203 17.74 13.37 -10.85
CA ALA A 203 18.39 14.40 -10.05
C ALA A 203 18.35 15.88 -10.60
N ASP A 204 17.46 16.75 -10.10
CA ASP A 204 17.79 18.11 -9.57
C ASP A 204 16.82 18.48 -8.41
N GLY A 205 17.04 19.50 -7.56
CA GLY A 205 18.10 20.51 -7.55
C GLY A 205 18.66 20.89 -6.16
N LYS A 206 18.75 19.95 -5.22
CA LYS A 206 19.57 20.07 -3.99
C LYS A 206 20.51 18.86 -3.86
N GLY A 207 21.71 18.94 -4.46
CA GLY A 207 22.70 17.83 -4.45
C GLY A 207 22.47 16.78 -5.55
N LYS A 208 22.24 17.21 -6.79
CA LYS A 208 21.63 16.39 -7.84
C LYS A 208 22.00 16.90 -9.26
N ALA A 209 22.20 16.02 -10.27
CA ALA A 209 22.63 16.35 -11.64
C ALA A 209 21.65 15.95 -12.78
N ASN A 210 21.26 16.95 -13.58
CA ASN A 210 20.04 16.98 -14.40
C ASN A 210 20.13 16.27 -15.77
N LYS A 211 19.38 15.17 -15.93
CA LYS A 211 19.23 14.39 -17.19
C LYS A 211 18.73 15.18 -18.40
N ASN A 212 17.95 16.21 -18.18
CA ASN A 212 17.34 17.04 -19.23
C ASN A 212 17.99 18.45 -19.28
N LYS A 213 19.25 18.58 -18.83
CA LYS A 213 20.03 19.81 -19.04
C LYS A 213 20.23 20.03 -20.54
N ALA A 214 19.55 21.04 -21.08
CA ALA A 214 19.67 21.43 -22.47
C ALA A 214 21.14 21.68 -22.83
N ALA A 215 21.53 21.30 -24.06
CA ALA A 215 22.87 21.57 -24.56
C ALA A 215 23.06 23.10 -24.64
N THR A 216 24.01 23.64 -23.86
CA THR A 216 24.38 25.06 -23.93
C THR A 216 24.81 25.36 -25.36
N GLY A 217 24.18 26.35 -26.01
CA GLY A 217 24.45 26.68 -27.40
C GLY A 217 25.92 27.06 -27.61
N GLY A 218 26.66 26.25 -28.36
CA GLY A 218 28.10 26.48 -28.58
C GLY A 218 28.98 25.24 -28.80
N SER A 219 28.45 24.01 -28.71
CA SER A 219 29.27 22.80 -28.98
C SER A 219 29.53 22.61 -30.48
N THR A 220 30.61 23.20 -30.99
CA THR A 220 31.21 22.91 -32.31
C THR A 220 32.18 21.72 -32.27
N SER A 221 32.08 20.85 -31.25
CA SER A 221 32.97 19.72 -31.06
C SER A 221 32.70 18.61 -32.08
N THR A 222 33.49 18.61 -33.15
CA THR A 222 33.58 17.52 -34.13
C THR A 222 34.55 16.46 -33.64
N ASN A 223 34.10 15.20 -33.50
CA ASN A 223 34.87 13.95 -33.62
C ASN A 223 33.99 12.76 -33.16
N ASN A 224 34.15 11.53 -33.67
CA ASN A 224 35.04 11.01 -34.72
C ASN A 224 34.28 9.94 -35.56
N GLY A 225 34.63 9.72 -36.83
CA GLY A 225 33.93 8.74 -37.68
C GLY A 225 34.08 8.89 -39.21
N THR A 226 35.27 9.26 -39.69
CA THR A 226 35.74 9.28 -41.09
C THR A 226 34.76 8.90 -42.23
N SER A 227 34.34 9.88 -43.04
CA SER A 227 34.29 9.73 -44.52
C SER A 227 34.37 11.09 -45.23
N LYS A 228 34.49 11.07 -46.56
CA LYS A 228 34.95 12.19 -47.42
C LYS A 228 33.93 13.30 -47.69
N THR A 229 34.48 14.45 -48.10
CA THR A 229 33.81 15.63 -48.63
C THR A 229 33.00 15.38 -49.91
N GLY A 230 31.79 15.94 -49.94
CA GLY A 230 30.93 16.13 -51.13
C GLY A 230 29.77 17.06 -50.75
N GLY A 231 29.71 18.25 -51.34
CA GLY A 231 28.87 19.34 -50.82
C GLY A 231 27.50 19.48 -51.48
N THR A 232 26.46 19.64 -50.64
CA THR A 232 25.14 20.23 -50.95
C THR A 232 24.64 20.95 -49.70
N SER A 233 23.69 21.88 -49.85
CA SER A 233 23.17 22.75 -48.77
C SER A 233 22.87 22.02 -47.45
N GLY A 234 23.38 22.54 -46.34
CA GLY A 234 23.49 21.79 -45.08
C GLY A 234 22.21 21.75 -44.24
N THR A 235 21.67 20.55 -44.05
CA THR A 235 20.84 20.23 -42.87
C THR A 235 21.74 19.89 -41.69
N THR A 236 21.70 20.68 -40.60
CA THR A 236 22.47 20.39 -39.38
C THR A 236 21.95 19.12 -38.70
N SER A 237 22.67 18.01 -38.84
CA SER A 237 22.34 16.74 -38.17
C SER A 237 22.58 16.86 -36.66
N SER A 238 21.52 17.16 -35.90
CA SER A 238 21.55 17.13 -34.44
C SER A 238 21.77 15.69 -33.96
N SER A 239 22.93 15.42 -33.35
CA SER A 239 23.23 14.11 -32.75
C SER A 239 22.17 13.75 -31.72
N LYS A 240 21.57 12.56 -31.85
CA LYS A 240 20.53 12.07 -30.94
C LYS A 240 21.04 12.01 -29.50
N THR A 241 20.25 12.55 -28.58
CA THR A 241 20.60 12.65 -27.16
C THR A 241 20.05 11.48 -26.36
N VAL A 242 20.83 10.98 -25.39
CA VAL A 242 20.48 9.77 -24.62
C VAL A 242 20.59 10.05 -23.12
N GLY A 243 19.62 9.56 -22.35
CA GLY A 243 19.65 9.50 -20.89
C GLY A 243 19.43 8.07 -20.41
N VAL A 244 20.23 7.59 -19.46
CA VAL A 244 20.05 6.29 -18.81
C VAL A 244 20.05 6.46 -17.30
N GLY A 245 19.08 5.83 -16.63
CA GLY A 245 19.04 5.62 -15.19
C GLY A 245 18.97 4.13 -14.86
N ALA A 246 19.83 3.68 -13.97
CA ALA A 246 19.76 2.37 -13.34
C ALA A 246 19.80 2.55 -11.82
N ALA A 247 18.79 2.06 -11.11
CA ALA A 247 18.77 2.04 -9.65
C ALA A 247 18.52 0.62 -9.14
N PHE A 248 19.28 0.19 -8.14
CA PHE A 248 19.13 -1.08 -7.46
C PHE A 248 19.23 -0.89 -5.94
N ALA A 249 18.20 -1.28 -5.21
CA ALA A 249 18.18 -1.31 -3.75
C ALA A 249 17.95 -2.76 -3.27
N LEU A 250 18.81 -3.25 -2.37
CA LEU A 250 18.67 -4.54 -1.70
C LEU A 250 18.75 -4.36 -0.19
N GLY A 251 17.64 -4.57 0.50
CA GLY A 251 17.60 -4.67 1.95
C GLY A 251 17.57 -6.13 2.38
N VAL A 252 18.49 -6.53 3.26
CA VAL A 252 18.48 -7.84 3.93
C VAL A 252 18.48 -7.61 5.44
N ALA A 253 17.45 -8.12 6.13
CA ALA A 253 17.23 -7.89 7.55
C ALA A 253 16.94 -9.20 8.30
N ASP A 254 18.01 -9.85 8.77
CA ASP A 254 17.92 -10.96 9.73
C ASP A 254 17.66 -10.40 11.15
N LEU A 255 16.75 -11.01 11.91
CA LEU A 255 16.58 -10.71 13.33
C LEU A 255 16.29 -11.98 14.15
N THR A 256 17.20 -12.32 15.06
CA THR A 256 17.05 -13.45 15.99
C THR A 256 16.81 -12.96 17.41
N VAL A 257 15.68 -13.31 18.02
CA VAL A 257 15.31 -12.94 19.40
C VAL A 257 14.93 -14.18 20.22
N HIS A 258 15.81 -14.63 21.11
CA HIS A 258 15.59 -15.84 21.91
C HIS A 258 15.53 -15.55 23.41
N ALA A 259 14.44 -15.92 24.08
CA ALA A 259 14.32 -15.91 25.54
C ALA A 259 14.04 -17.32 26.05
N GLY A 260 14.68 -17.77 27.14
CA GLY A 260 14.32 -19.09 27.67
C GLY A 260 15.16 -19.70 28.79
N ILE A 261 14.67 -20.86 29.21
CA ILE A 261 15.33 -21.79 30.12
C ILE A 261 15.85 -22.97 29.29
N GLY A 262 17.15 -23.19 29.29
CA GLY A 262 17.81 -24.28 28.56
C GLY A 262 17.44 -25.69 29.05
N ASN A 263 17.90 -26.69 28.30
CA ASN A 263 17.69 -28.11 28.58
C ASN A 263 18.30 -28.51 29.94
N TYR A 264 17.62 -29.40 30.65
CA TYR A 264 18.05 -29.96 31.94
C TYR A 264 18.41 -28.92 33.02
N ARG A 265 17.63 -27.84 33.12
CA ARG A 265 17.75 -26.80 34.16
C ARG A 265 16.66 -26.94 35.21
N LYS A 266 16.97 -26.72 36.50
CA LYS A 266 16.00 -26.77 37.59
C LYS A 266 15.77 -25.41 38.22
N VAL A 267 14.58 -24.83 38.05
CA VAL A 267 14.29 -23.42 38.34
C VAL A 267 13.04 -23.29 39.22
N GLU A 268 13.18 -22.64 40.37
CA GLU A 268 12.08 -22.40 41.32
C GLU A 268 12.00 -20.89 41.67
N GLY A 269 10.79 -20.33 41.58
CA GLY A 269 10.51 -18.91 41.79
C GLY A 269 9.14 -18.67 42.44
N ALA A 270 8.76 -17.41 42.68
CA ALA A 270 7.40 -17.05 43.06
C ALA A 270 6.45 -17.26 41.87
N SER A 271 6.62 -16.49 40.79
CA SER A 271 6.10 -16.73 39.45
C SER A 271 7.23 -16.67 38.40
N ILE A 272 6.96 -17.11 37.16
CA ILE A 272 7.96 -17.13 36.06
C ILE A 272 7.41 -16.48 34.78
N LYS A 273 8.14 -15.50 34.24
CA LYS A 273 7.89 -14.84 32.94
C LYS A 273 9.06 -15.07 31.99
N ILE A 274 8.76 -15.58 30.79
CA ILE A 274 9.71 -15.72 29.68
C ILE A 274 9.09 -15.01 28.48
N THR A 275 9.80 -14.08 27.87
CA THR A 275 9.25 -13.22 26.80
C THR A 275 10.30 -12.88 25.75
N ALA A 276 10.03 -13.20 24.49
CA ALA A 276 10.82 -12.81 23.33
C ALA A 276 9.97 -11.90 22.43
N LYS A 277 10.41 -10.66 22.18
CA LYS A 277 9.73 -9.72 21.25
C LYS A 277 10.67 -9.27 20.15
N ALA A 278 10.21 -9.33 18.91
CA ALA A 278 10.90 -8.77 17.75
C ALA A 278 10.09 -7.63 17.10
N ARG A 279 10.77 -6.60 16.61
CA ARG A 279 10.24 -5.70 15.57
C ARG A 279 11.27 -5.52 14.45
N ASN A 280 10.89 -5.79 13.21
CA ASN A 280 11.81 -5.74 12.07
C ASN A 280 11.14 -5.01 10.89
N ASP A 281 11.41 -3.72 10.78
CA ASP A 281 10.82 -2.85 9.76
C ASP A 281 11.84 -2.61 8.63
N LEU A 282 11.43 -2.72 7.37
CA LEU A 282 12.33 -2.61 6.19
C LEU A 282 11.72 -1.77 5.07
N ASP A 283 12.26 -0.57 4.89
CA ASP A 283 11.91 0.37 3.82
C ASP A 283 12.96 0.33 2.70
N THR A 284 12.72 -0.48 1.66
CA THR A 284 13.61 -0.60 0.49
C THR A 284 13.03 0.17 -0.70
N VAL A 285 13.70 1.25 -1.10
CA VAL A 285 13.24 2.18 -2.15
C VAL A 285 14.25 2.31 -3.27
N SER A 286 13.84 2.12 -4.52
CA SER A 286 14.68 2.33 -5.70
C SER A 286 13.98 3.23 -6.72
N VAL A 287 14.64 4.30 -7.18
CA VAL A 287 14.09 5.26 -8.16
C VAL A 287 15.06 5.52 -9.31
N ALA A 288 14.67 5.14 -10.52
CA ALA A 288 15.31 5.56 -11.76
C ALA A 288 14.44 6.55 -12.52
N GLY A 289 15.07 7.50 -13.21
CA GLY A 289 14.36 8.58 -13.89
C GLY A 289 13.78 9.61 -12.92
N THR A 290 13.41 10.79 -13.43
CA THR A 290 12.74 11.82 -12.63
C THR A 290 11.26 11.75 -12.93
N ASP A 291 10.44 11.66 -11.87
CA ASP A 291 8.98 11.71 -12.00
C ASP A 291 8.56 12.85 -12.96
N PRO A 292 7.85 12.54 -14.07
CA PRO A 292 7.36 13.55 -14.99
C PRO A 292 6.36 14.52 -14.36
N ILE A 293 5.71 14.17 -13.25
CA ILE A 293 4.73 15.01 -12.53
C ILE A 293 5.43 15.92 -11.50
N GLY A 294 6.29 15.37 -10.64
CA GLY A 294 7.00 16.04 -9.55
C GLY A 294 8.20 16.91 -9.92
N ARG A 295 8.46 17.17 -11.21
CA ARG A 295 9.51 18.12 -11.63
C ARG A 295 9.21 19.54 -11.16
N SER A 296 10.03 20.03 -10.25
CA SER A 296 9.83 21.26 -9.47
C SER A 296 10.35 22.53 -10.16
N ASN A 297 10.04 23.69 -9.54
CA ASN A 297 10.11 25.03 -10.13
C ASN A 297 11.53 25.62 -10.30
N ALA A 298 12.49 24.90 -10.88
CA ALA A 298 13.83 25.40 -11.21
C ALA A 298 13.87 26.41 -12.39
N ILE A 299 12.82 27.25 -12.53
CA ILE A 299 12.63 28.22 -13.63
C ILE A 299 11.99 29.53 -13.09
N SER A 300 12.55 30.13 -12.02
CA SER A 300 12.12 31.46 -11.54
C SER A 300 13.14 32.18 -10.63
N GLU A 301 14.43 32.18 -10.98
CA GLU A 301 15.38 33.15 -10.42
C GLU A 301 16.52 33.44 -11.42
N GLY A 302 16.98 34.70 -11.47
CA GLY A 302 18.23 35.04 -12.15
C GLY A 302 18.22 35.42 -13.64
N SER A 303 17.28 36.24 -14.14
CA SER A 303 17.63 37.32 -15.09
C SER A 303 16.48 38.30 -15.35
N SER A 304 16.61 39.54 -14.84
CA SER A 304 15.81 40.69 -15.26
C SER A 304 16.46 41.38 -16.48
N GLY A 305 16.39 40.72 -17.65
CA GLY A 305 16.94 41.22 -18.91
C GLY A 305 16.11 40.79 -20.11
N SER A 306 16.10 41.60 -21.18
CA SER A 306 15.31 41.40 -22.41
C SER A 306 15.88 40.32 -23.36
N GLY A 307 16.51 39.29 -22.80
CA GLY A 307 16.98 38.11 -23.53
C GLY A 307 15.91 37.02 -23.63
N THR A 308 15.99 36.18 -24.66
CA THR A 308 15.11 35.01 -24.81
C THR A 308 15.30 34.05 -23.62
N PRO A 309 14.21 33.53 -22.99
CA PRO A 309 14.34 32.72 -21.77
C PRO A 309 15.03 31.37 -22.02
N ALA A 310 16.32 31.33 -21.75
CA ALA A 310 17.15 30.14 -21.83
C ALA A 310 17.04 29.31 -20.53
N GLY A 311 16.17 28.30 -20.52
CA GLY A 311 15.93 27.50 -19.31
C GLY A 311 14.83 26.45 -19.40
N THR A 312 14.55 25.90 -20.59
CA THR A 312 13.66 24.72 -20.69
C THR A 312 14.50 23.45 -20.55
N THR A 313 14.12 22.56 -19.63
CA THR A 313 14.71 21.23 -19.52
C THR A 313 14.19 20.37 -20.67
N THR A 314 14.95 20.25 -21.74
CA THR A 314 14.56 19.47 -22.92
C THR A 314 14.80 17.99 -22.66
N ALA A 315 13.73 17.19 -22.75
CA ALA A 315 13.81 15.74 -22.68
C ALA A 315 14.76 15.17 -23.75
N LYS A 316 15.53 14.15 -23.37
CA LYS A 316 16.42 13.41 -24.28
C LYS A 316 15.63 12.76 -25.42
N ASP A 317 16.28 12.50 -26.55
CA ASP A 317 15.64 11.74 -27.63
C ASP A 317 15.35 10.30 -27.23
N ILE A 318 16.27 9.67 -26.50
CA ILE A 318 16.12 8.32 -25.96
C ILE A 318 16.31 8.38 -24.45
N SER A 319 15.37 7.83 -23.68
CA SER A 319 15.55 7.58 -22.24
C SER A 319 15.29 6.13 -21.87
N VAL A 320 16.09 5.60 -20.95
CA VAL A 320 15.92 4.26 -20.38
C VAL A 320 16.14 4.36 -18.88
N ASP A 321 15.09 4.19 -18.09
CA ASP A 321 15.09 4.39 -16.65
C ASP A 321 14.54 3.15 -15.94
N ALA A 322 15.45 2.30 -15.47
CA ALA A 322 15.18 0.99 -14.90
C ALA A 322 15.51 0.93 -13.40
N SER A 323 14.59 0.39 -12.61
CA SER A 323 14.66 0.38 -11.15
C SER A 323 14.32 -0.99 -10.56
N VAL A 324 15.08 -1.43 -9.56
CA VAL A 324 14.87 -2.69 -8.85
C VAL A 324 14.97 -2.48 -7.34
N ALA A 325 13.96 -2.86 -6.58
CA ALA A 325 13.96 -2.92 -5.13
C ALA A 325 13.73 -4.36 -4.67
N VAL A 326 14.56 -4.85 -3.74
CA VAL A 326 14.48 -6.20 -3.18
C VAL A 326 14.57 -6.12 -1.65
N SER A 327 13.57 -6.65 -0.96
CA SER A 327 13.54 -6.81 0.49
C SER A 327 13.55 -8.29 0.85
N LEU A 328 14.50 -8.70 1.68
CA LEU A 328 14.59 -10.04 2.24
C LEU A 328 14.60 -9.94 3.77
N ILE A 329 13.58 -10.50 4.43
CA ILE A 329 13.47 -10.52 5.89
C ILE A 329 13.41 -11.96 6.38
N GLN A 330 14.20 -12.24 7.43
CA GLN A 330 14.07 -13.48 8.20
C GLN A 330 14.07 -13.19 9.70
N ASN A 331 12.92 -13.38 10.33
CA ASN A 331 12.74 -13.29 11.78
C ASN A 331 12.78 -14.68 12.42
N ASP A 332 13.55 -14.83 13.49
CA ASP A 332 13.65 -16.03 14.32
C ASP A 332 13.38 -15.66 15.78
N VAL A 333 12.13 -15.82 16.22
CA VAL A 333 11.67 -15.44 17.57
C VAL A 333 11.27 -16.68 18.34
N LYS A 334 11.98 -16.97 19.44
CA LYS A 334 11.77 -18.21 20.22
C LYS A 334 11.74 -17.91 21.72
N ALA A 335 10.59 -18.13 22.35
CA ALA A 335 10.42 -18.14 23.80
C ALA A 335 10.30 -19.59 24.27
N TYR A 336 11.17 -20.10 25.14
CA TYR A 336 11.20 -21.54 25.42
C TYR A 336 11.55 -22.00 26.84
N VAL A 337 11.10 -23.22 27.17
CA VAL A 337 11.54 -24.06 28.29
C VAL A 337 12.01 -25.40 27.71
N GLY A 338 13.31 -25.68 27.84
CA GLY A 338 13.99 -26.80 27.19
C GLY A 338 13.62 -28.19 27.70
N GLN A 339 14.04 -29.21 26.96
CA GLN A 339 13.78 -30.61 27.26
C GLN A 339 14.42 -31.01 28.60
N GLY A 340 13.66 -31.71 29.43
CA GLY A 340 14.13 -32.18 30.74
C GLY A 340 14.47 -31.07 31.74
N ALA A 341 14.18 -29.80 31.41
CA ALA A 341 14.14 -28.74 32.41
C ALA A 341 12.95 -28.96 33.35
N VAL A 342 13.09 -28.56 34.61
CA VAL A 342 12.06 -28.65 35.64
C VAL A 342 11.82 -27.26 36.20
N ILE A 343 10.63 -26.70 35.98
CA ILE A 343 10.24 -25.40 36.50
C ILE A 343 9.17 -25.55 37.59
N LYS A 344 9.21 -24.68 38.59
CA LYS A 344 8.22 -24.63 39.66
C LYS A 344 7.94 -23.19 40.10
N THR A 345 6.68 -22.89 40.33
CA THR A 345 6.24 -21.60 40.90
C THR A 345 5.60 -21.81 42.27
N THR A 346 5.68 -20.81 43.14
CA THR A 346 5.35 -20.93 44.57
C THR A 346 4.41 -19.84 45.09
N ALA A 347 4.12 -18.80 44.28
CA ALA A 347 3.11 -17.81 44.62
C ALA A 347 1.71 -18.42 44.53
N ALA A 348 0.88 -18.23 45.56
CA ALA A 348 -0.51 -18.67 45.60
C ALA A 348 -1.44 -17.81 44.73
N GLU A 349 -1.04 -16.56 44.47
CA GLU A 349 -1.74 -15.61 43.60
C GLU A 349 -1.02 -15.49 42.24
N ASP A 350 -1.74 -15.05 41.21
CA ASP A 350 -1.15 -14.69 39.92
C ASP A 350 -0.45 -13.32 40.02
N THR A 351 0.88 -13.25 39.89
CA THR A 351 1.65 -12.00 40.05
C THR A 351 2.08 -11.36 38.72
N ILE A 352 2.22 -12.14 37.65
CA ILE A 352 2.79 -11.69 36.37
C ILE A 352 1.72 -11.02 35.51
N GLU A 353 1.87 -9.71 35.28
CA GLU A 353 1.13 -9.00 34.23
C GLU A 353 1.42 -9.64 32.85
N THR A 354 0.38 -9.94 32.09
CA THR A 354 0.48 -10.39 30.69
C THR A 354 0.65 -9.18 29.75
N GLY A 355 0.28 -9.31 28.47
CA GLY A 355 0.10 -8.15 27.57
C GLY A 355 -1.25 -7.44 27.76
N ASN A 356 -2.21 -8.08 28.43
CA ASN A 356 -3.59 -7.60 28.56
C ASN A 356 -3.80 -6.84 29.88
N SER A 357 -4.51 -5.71 29.82
CA SER A 357 -4.70 -4.83 30.98
C SER A 357 -5.46 -5.53 32.11
N GLY A 358 -4.80 -5.70 33.27
CA GLY A 358 -5.35 -6.34 34.45
C GLY A 358 -5.37 -7.88 34.43
N GLU A 359 -4.90 -8.53 33.35
CA GLU A 359 -4.82 -9.98 33.30
C GLU A 359 -3.48 -10.48 33.85
N LYS A 360 -3.55 -11.17 34.99
CA LYS A 360 -2.41 -11.80 35.66
C LYS A 360 -2.39 -13.32 35.54
N VAL A 361 -1.18 -13.85 35.46
CA VAL A 361 -0.85 -15.28 35.49
C VAL A 361 0.33 -15.56 36.44
N ASN A 362 0.65 -16.84 36.63
CA ASN A 362 1.72 -17.33 37.51
C ASN A 362 2.87 -17.96 36.69
N PHE A 363 2.58 -18.42 35.47
CA PHE A 363 3.57 -18.69 34.42
C PHE A 363 3.16 -18.02 33.09
N TYR A 364 4.09 -17.29 32.47
CA TYR A 364 3.90 -16.68 31.14
C TYR A 364 5.06 -17.04 30.20
N LEU A 365 4.75 -17.63 29.04
CA LEU A 365 5.72 -17.92 27.97
C LEU A 365 5.24 -17.26 26.68
N TYR A 366 5.94 -16.22 26.22
CA TYR A 366 5.43 -15.37 25.12
C TYR A 366 6.46 -15.09 24.03
N ALA A 367 6.12 -15.44 22.78
CA ALA A 367 6.85 -15.04 21.59
C ALA A 367 6.00 -14.03 20.78
N TYR A 368 6.56 -12.87 20.46
CA TYR A 368 5.90 -11.84 19.66
C TYR A 368 6.80 -11.31 18.55
N GLN A 369 6.22 -11.05 17.39
CA GLN A 369 6.93 -10.35 16.31
C GLN A 369 6.01 -9.37 15.58
N SER A 370 6.50 -8.16 15.33
CA SER A 370 5.90 -7.24 14.36
C SER A 370 6.88 -6.79 13.27
N GLY A 371 6.37 -6.26 12.17
CA GLY A 371 7.21 -5.70 11.11
C GLY A 371 6.40 -5.06 9.98
N GLU A 372 6.83 -3.88 9.53
CA GLU A 372 6.37 -3.23 8.30
C GLU A 372 7.43 -3.39 7.20
N THR A 373 7.03 -3.86 6.02
CA THR A 373 7.95 -4.05 4.88
C THR A 373 7.43 -3.30 3.66
N ASN A 374 8.28 -2.43 3.10
CA ASN A 374 7.91 -1.47 2.07
C ASN A 374 8.91 -1.51 0.93
N THR A 375 8.66 -2.38 -0.04
CA THR A 375 9.51 -2.55 -1.22
C THR A 375 8.96 -1.74 -2.38
N ASN A 376 9.59 -0.61 -2.71
CA ASN A 376 9.09 0.36 -3.68
C ASN A 376 10.10 0.58 -4.82
N ALA A 377 9.72 0.25 -6.06
CA ALA A 377 10.55 0.43 -7.25
C ALA A 377 9.87 1.34 -8.27
N SER A 378 10.51 2.45 -8.64
CA SER A 378 9.99 3.42 -9.61
C SER A 378 10.92 3.66 -10.79
N GLY A 379 10.43 3.52 -12.04
CA GLY A 379 11.18 3.76 -13.28
C GLY A 379 10.49 4.78 -14.18
N PHE A 380 11.00 6.02 -14.23
CA PHE A 380 10.33 7.19 -14.81
C PHE A 380 11.05 7.76 -16.04
N ALA A 381 10.78 7.21 -17.23
CA ALA A 381 11.43 7.60 -18.47
C ALA A 381 10.63 8.68 -19.25
N VAL A 382 11.32 9.69 -19.79
CA VAL A 382 10.70 10.75 -20.63
C VAL A 382 11.55 11.00 -21.86
N GLY A 383 10.96 10.90 -23.06
CA GLY A 383 11.72 10.84 -24.32
C GLY A 383 11.05 11.52 -25.51
N ASN A 384 11.85 12.16 -26.36
CA ASN A 384 11.43 12.84 -27.59
C ASN A 384 11.37 11.92 -28.83
N THR A 385 11.92 10.71 -28.74
CA THR A 385 11.83 9.68 -29.80
C THR A 385 11.61 8.28 -29.23
N SER A 386 12.16 7.97 -28.06
CA SER A 386 11.77 6.77 -27.30
C SER A 386 11.98 6.94 -25.80
N SER A 387 11.16 6.29 -24.99
CA SER A 387 11.36 6.18 -23.54
C SER A 387 11.01 4.78 -23.04
N VAL A 388 11.84 4.23 -22.15
CA VAL A 388 11.63 2.91 -21.54
C VAL A 388 11.72 3.02 -20.02
N GLY A 389 10.59 2.96 -19.33
CA GLY A 389 10.51 2.87 -17.88
C GLY A 389 10.39 1.41 -17.44
N ALA A 390 11.19 0.98 -16.47
CA ALA A 390 11.11 -0.38 -15.92
C ALA A 390 11.20 -0.38 -14.39
N ALA A 391 10.37 -1.18 -13.74
CA ALA A 391 10.32 -1.31 -12.28
C ALA A 391 10.13 -2.77 -11.85
N VAL A 392 10.94 -3.23 -10.88
CA VAL A 392 10.75 -4.53 -10.22
C VAL A 392 10.82 -4.34 -8.71
N ALA A 393 9.77 -4.72 -8.00
CA ALA A 393 9.73 -4.75 -6.53
C ALA A 393 9.54 -6.20 -6.08
N LEU A 394 10.48 -6.73 -5.31
CA LEU A 394 10.44 -8.10 -4.76
C LEU A 394 10.54 -8.06 -3.24
N ASN A 395 9.47 -8.41 -2.54
CA ASN A 395 9.49 -8.66 -1.10
C ASN A 395 9.47 -10.17 -0.82
N ILE A 396 10.31 -10.62 0.10
CA ILE A 396 10.26 -11.96 0.69
C ILE A 396 10.38 -11.80 2.21
N ALA A 397 9.26 -12.00 2.92
CA ALA A 397 9.16 -11.84 4.37
C ALA A 397 8.87 -13.17 5.05
N LEU A 398 9.81 -13.62 5.87
CA LEU A 398 9.77 -14.88 6.59
C LEU A 398 9.85 -14.63 8.10
N SER A 399 8.94 -15.23 8.87
CA SER A 399 9.01 -15.22 10.34
C SER A 399 8.73 -16.59 10.93
N GLU A 400 9.57 -17.03 11.86
CA GLU A 400 9.27 -18.10 12.81
C GLU A 400 9.05 -17.48 14.19
N VAL A 401 7.89 -17.69 14.81
CA VAL A 401 7.50 -17.06 16.08
C VAL A 401 6.97 -18.13 17.03
N TYR A 402 7.86 -18.74 17.83
CA TYR A 402 7.54 -19.98 18.54
C TYR A 402 7.61 -19.83 20.07
N ALA A 403 6.56 -20.26 20.76
CA ALA A 403 6.49 -20.42 22.22
C ALA A 403 6.51 -21.92 22.57
N LEU A 404 7.64 -22.43 23.08
CA LEU A 404 7.93 -23.87 23.14
C LEU A 404 8.17 -24.38 24.58
N PHE A 405 7.35 -25.33 25.05
CA PHE A 405 7.46 -25.94 26.36
C PHE A 405 7.73 -27.45 26.26
N ALA A 406 8.98 -27.87 26.53
CA ALA A 406 9.43 -29.27 26.48
C ALA A 406 9.88 -29.82 27.86
N GLY A 407 9.73 -29.04 28.93
CA GLY A 407 10.13 -29.40 30.28
C GLY A 407 9.02 -30.05 31.13
N GLU A 408 9.30 -30.20 32.41
CA GLU A 408 8.31 -30.46 33.47
C GLU A 408 8.00 -29.13 34.19
N GLY A 409 6.74 -28.86 34.48
CA GLY A 409 6.28 -27.64 35.14
C GLY A 409 5.20 -27.92 36.17
N ASP A 410 5.45 -27.56 37.42
CA ASP A 410 4.43 -27.51 38.47
C ASP A 410 4.13 -26.06 38.85
N ILE A 411 3.02 -25.54 38.33
CA ILE A 411 2.63 -24.14 38.41
C ILE A 411 1.51 -23.97 39.45
N SER A 412 1.72 -23.09 40.43
CA SER A 412 0.76 -22.86 41.53
C SER A 412 -0.52 -22.11 41.09
N GLY A 413 -0.40 -21.16 40.16
CA GLY A 413 -1.53 -20.39 39.60
C GLY A 413 -1.82 -20.71 38.12
N LYS A 414 -2.21 -19.72 37.32
CA LYS A 414 -2.47 -19.90 35.88
C LYS A 414 -1.18 -20.01 35.07
N ALA A 415 -1.20 -20.81 34.01
CA ALA A 415 -0.15 -20.89 33.00
C ALA A 415 -0.68 -20.43 31.63
N LYS A 416 -0.03 -19.44 31.02
CA LYS A 416 -0.39 -18.93 29.69
C LYS A 416 0.82 -18.92 28.77
N LEU A 417 0.70 -19.64 27.66
CA LEU A 417 1.70 -19.77 26.62
C LEU A 417 1.11 -19.14 25.36
N ALA A 418 1.84 -18.25 24.68
CA ALA A 418 1.33 -17.60 23.49
C ALA A 418 2.40 -17.23 22.46
N ALA A 419 2.01 -17.31 21.18
CA ALA A 419 2.82 -16.92 20.03
C ALA A 419 1.99 -15.99 19.12
N ALA A 420 2.44 -14.77 18.88
CA ALA A 420 1.68 -13.78 18.11
C ALA A 420 2.55 -13.04 17.08
N THR A 421 2.03 -12.87 15.86
CA THR A 421 2.75 -12.20 14.77
C THR A 421 1.84 -11.23 14.02
N TYR A 422 2.32 -10.00 13.78
CA TYR A 422 1.62 -8.94 13.04
C TYR A 422 2.53 -8.37 11.95
N ASN A 423 2.18 -8.55 10.68
CA ASN A 423 3.03 -8.16 9.56
C ASN A 423 2.26 -7.37 8.51
N GLU A 424 2.98 -6.44 7.88
CA GLU A 424 2.48 -5.54 6.85
C GLU A 424 3.42 -5.51 5.65
N ASP A 425 3.17 -6.38 4.67
CA ASP A 425 4.07 -6.60 3.54
C ASP A 425 3.61 -5.91 2.25
N ASN A 426 4.34 -4.88 1.82
CA ASN A 426 4.04 -4.11 0.61
C ASN A 426 5.14 -4.27 -0.47
N ALA A 427 4.75 -4.64 -1.69
CA ALA A 427 5.62 -4.67 -2.86
C ALA A 427 5.03 -3.89 -4.04
N ASN A 428 5.52 -2.67 -4.27
CA ASN A 428 4.98 -1.72 -5.25
C ASN A 428 6.00 -1.42 -6.36
N ALA A 429 5.68 -1.80 -7.60
CA ALA A 429 6.44 -1.44 -8.79
C ALA A 429 5.65 -0.43 -9.64
N LEU A 430 6.28 0.68 -10.02
CA LEU A 430 5.69 1.75 -10.83
C LEU A 430 6.63 2.13 -11.98
N ALA A 431 6.24 1.83 -13.21
CA ALA A 431 6.94 2.26 -14.42
C ALA A 431 6.11 3.31 -15.16
N THR A 432 6.74 4.41 -15.58
CA THR A 432 6.14 5.33 -16.56
C THR A 432 7.09 5.65 -17.70
N ALA A 433 6.53 5.79 -18.90
CA ALA A 433 7.27 6.11 -20.11
C ALA A 433 6.53 7.16 -20.92
N MET A 434 6.95 8.42 -20.82
CA MET A 434 6.25 9.55 -21.42
C MET A 434 6.96 10.13 -22.63
N GLY A 435 6.16 10.69 -23.55
CA GLY A 435 6.62 11.57 -24.61
C GLY A 435 6.99 12.97 -24.10
N ALA A 436 7.97 13.59 -24.75
CA ALA A 436 8.41 14.96 -24.46
C ALA A 436 7.32 16.02 -24.70
N ASP A 437 6.28 15.67 -25.46
CA ASP A 437 5.12 16.51 -25.74
C ASP A 437 4.22 16.68 -24.50
N LEU A 438 3.86 15.58 -23.84
CA LEU A 438 3.03 15.60 -22.63
C LEU A 438 3.74 16.33 -21.49
N ASP A 439 5.03 16.06 -21.30
CA ASP A 439 5.89 16.81 -20.38
C ASP A 439 5.82 18.33 -20.62
N ARG A 440 5.90 18.76 -21.89
CA ARG A 440 5.77 20.17 -22.26
C ARG A 440 4.36 20.74 -21.98
N TYR A 441 3.31 19.93 -22.01
CA TYR A 441 1.97 20.34 -21.56
C TYR A 441 1.88 20.46 -20.04
N LEU A 442 2.38 19.47 -19.27
CA LEU A 442 2.45 19.52 -17.81
C LEU A 442 3.30 20.72 -17.34
N ALA A 443 4.42 21.01 -18.00
CA ALA A 443 5.27 22.17 -17.69
C ALA A 443 4.57 23.52 -17.94
N LYS A 444 3.83 23.66 -19.06
CA LYS A 444 2.98 24.85 -19.30
C LYS A 444 1.90 25.00 -18.23
N PHE A 445 1.28 23.90 -17.82
CA PHE A 445 0.25 23.86 -16.79
C PHE A 445 0.78 24.27 -15.41
N ARG A 446 1.94 23.76 -14.98
CA ARG A 446 2.66 24.24 -13.78
C ARG A 446 2.96 25.73 -13.87
N ALA A 447 3.50 26.21 -14.99
CA ALA A 447 3.80 27.62 -15.20
C ALA A 447 2.56 28.53 -15.09
N PHE A 448 1.40 28.06 -15.58
CA PHE A 448 0.12 28.76 -15.42
C PHE A 448 -0.35 28.82 -13.96
N GLN A 449 -0.24 27.73 -13.19
CA GLN A 449 -0.54 27.74 -11.75
C GLN A 449 0.41 28.66 -10.97
N ASN A 450 1.71 28.59 -11.25
CA ASN A 450 2.74 29.43 -10.61
C ASN A 450 2.49 30.92 -10.86
N LEU A 451 2.09 31.31 -12.08
CA LEU A 451 1.77 32.70 -12.41
C LEU A 451 0.61 33.24 -11.55
N LYS A 452 -0.37 32.39 -11.22
CA LYS A 452 -1.50 32.75 -10.35
C LYS A 452 -1.10 33.04 -8.89
N LYS A 453 0.08 32.57 -8.44
CA LYS A 453 0.64 32.88 -7.11
C LYS A 453 1.48 34.17 -7.06
N LYS A 454 1.74 34.84 -8.18
CA LYS A 454 2.72 35.95 -8.28
C LYS A 454 2.07 37.31 -8.61
N SER A 455 0.82 37.52 -8.20
CA SER A 455 0.03 38.74 -8.48
C SER A 455 -0.81 39.23 -7.29
N SER A 456 -0.42 38.90 -6.07
CA SER A 456 -1.15 39.22 -4.82
C SER A 456 -0.32 40.09 -3.87
N SER A 457 0.48 41.03 -4.39
CA SER A 457 1.46 41.78 -3.59
C SER A 457 1.83 43.17 -4.17
N ASP A 458 0.82 44.00 -4.48
CA ASP A 458 0.93 45.47 -4.50
C ASP A 458 -0.49 46.08 -4.38
N PRO A 459 -0.83 46.81 -3.30
CA PRO A 459 -2.15 47.39 -3.11
C PRO A 459 -2.28 48.84 -3.63
N SER A 460 -1.63 49.19 -4.76
CA SER A 460 -1.71 50.55 -5.32
C SER A 460 -1.97 50.66 -6.84
N THR A 461 -2.93 51.53 -7.17
CA THR A 461 -3.36 51.99 -8.52
C THR A 461 -4.23 51.07 -9.40
N ASN A 462 -5.33 51.66 -9.88
CA ASN A 462 -6.32 51.18 -10.87
C ASN A 462 -7.30 50.04 -10.49
N PRO A 463 -8.58 50.11 -10.94
CA PRO A 463 -9.65 49.18 -10.56
C PRO A 463 -9.57 47.81 -11.28
N PRO A 464 -10.22 46.76 -10.75
CA PRO A 464 -10.05 45.37 -11.19
C PRO A 464 -10.70 45.05 -12.55
N GLY A 465 -10.01 45.39 -13.64
CA GLY A 465 -10.39 44.99 -15.00
C GLY A 465 -10.04 43.53 -15.31
N ASN A 466 -11.03 42.72 -15.71
CA ASN A 466 -10.85 41.34 -16.17
C ASN A 466 -10.12 41.27 -17.54
N ASN A 467 -8.79 41.42 -17.50
CA ASN A 467 -7.91 41.22 -18.66
C ASN A 467 -7.45 39.76 -18.85
N THR A 468 -7.86 38.84 -17.97
CA THR A 468 -7.64 37.40 -18.18
C THR A 468 -8.33 36.95 -19.47
N SER A 469 -9.57 37.39 -19.70
CA SER A 469 -10.33 37.05 -20.91
C SER A 469 -9.73 37.66 -22.20
N SER A 470 -9.29 38.94 -22.15
CA SER A 470 -8.72 39.62 -23.32
C SER A 470 -7.35 39.04 -23.73
N LEU A 471 -6.49 38.69 -22.76
CA LEU A 471 -5.18 38.08 -23.01
C LEU A 471 -5.27 36.60 -23.42
N ILE A 472 -6.28 35.86 -22.95
CA ILE A 472 -6.58 34.51 -23.47
C ILE A 472 -7.09 34.62 -24.91
N SER A 473 -8.10 35.46 -25.18
CA SER A 473 -8.69 35.64 -26.51
C SER A 473 -7.65 36.13 -27.54
N GLY A 474 -6.81 37.10 -27.16
CA GLY A 474 -5.76 37.65 -28.03
C GLY A 474 -4.62 36.68 -28.36
N ARG A 475 -4.42 35.62 -27.55
CA ARG A 475 -3.48 34.54 -27.86
C ARG A 475 -4.15 33.38 -28.60
N LEU A 476 -5.41 33.09 -28.30
CA LEU A 476 -6.18 32.05 -28.98
C LEU A 476 -6.42 32.40 -30.46
N ASN A 477 -6.83 33.64 -30.75
CA ASN A 477 -7.00 34.16 -32.12
C ASN A 477 -5.72 34.09 -32.98
N ASN A 478 -4.53 34.09 -32.36
CA ASN A 478 -3.24 33.99 -33.06
C ASN A 478 -2.78 32.54 -33.32
N THR A 479 -3.63 31.54 -33.08
CA THR A 479 -3.30 30.12 -33.31
C THR A 479 -4.30 29.35 -34.17
N GLY A 480 -5.32 30.01 -34.74
CA GLY A 480 -6.33 29.38 -35.60
C GLY A 480 -6.71 30.22 -36.82
N SER A 481 -6.22 29.83 -38.00
CA SER A 481 -6.75 30.34 -39.28
C SER A 481 -7.94 29.48 -39.73
N GLY A 482 -9.08 29.65 -39.07
CA GLY A 482 -10.35 28.95 -39.35
C GLY A 482 -11.48 29.48 -38.47
N GLN A 483 -12.66 29.72 -39.05
CA GLN A 483 -13.79 30.35 -38.35
C GLN A 483 -14.59 29.33 -37.51
N GLY A 484 -14.86 29.69 -36.26
CA GLY A 484 -15.77 28.98 -35.35
C GLY A 484 -16.15 29.90 -34.18
N THR A 485 -17.40 29.85 -33.72
CA THR A 485 -17.93 30.75 -32.69
C THR A 485 -17.59 30.30 -31.26
N PRO A 486 -17.45 31.22 -30.30
CA PRO A 486 -17.02 30.90 -28.94
C PRO A 486 -18.16 30.29 -28.11
N SER A 487 -17.83 29.28 -27.30
CA SER A 487 -18.66 28.79 -26.20
C SER A 487 -17.97 29.11 -24.87
N GLN A 488 -18.73 29.48 -23.83
CA GLN A 488 -18.21 29.77 -22.51
C GLN A 488 -18.25 28.52 -21.62
N SER A 489 -17.18 28.29 -20.86
CA SER A 489 -17.21 27.52 -19.61
C SER A 489 -16.23 28.15 -18.62
N GLY A 490 -16.68 28.38 -17.39
CA GLY A 490 -16.04 29.26 -16.42
C GLY A 490 -15.63 28.57 -15.13
N LEU A 491 -14.70 27.61 -15.19
CA LEU A 491 -13.96 27.11 -14.02
C LEU A 491 -12.47 26.87 -14.35
N PRO A 492 -11.57 26.78 -13.35
CA PRO A 492 -10.12 26.70 -13.59
C PRO A 492 -9.68 25.41 -14.29
N VAL A 493 -8.75 25.53 -15.25
CA VAL A 493 -8.26 24.39 -16.06
C VAL A 493 -7.57 23.30 -15.22
N SER A 494 -7.09 23.62 -14.02
CA SER A 494 -6.57 22.63 -13.06
C SER A 494 -7.64 21.70 -12.50
N THR A 495 -8.86 22.20 -12.34
CA THR A 495 -10.02 21.41 -11.94
C THR A 495 -10.36 20.40 -13.05
N ASN A 496 -10.44 20.87 -14.30
CA ASN A 496 -10.71 20.00 -15.46
C ASN A 496 -9.61 18.96 -15.74
N ALA A 497 -8.35 19.23 -15.36
CA ALA A 497 -7.23 18.31 -15.57
C ALA A 497 -7.23 17.11 -14.60
N LEU A 498 -7.97 17.17 -13.49
CA LEU A 498 -8.09 16.09 -12.49
C LEU A 498 -9.46 15.40 -12.52
N HIS A 499 -10.54 16.12 -12.86
CA HIS A 499 -11.83 15.48 -13.20
C HIS A 499 -11.73 14.56 -14.44
N ALA A 500 -10.65 14.68 -15.22
CA ALA A 500 -10.30 13.79 -16.31
C ALA A 500 -9.48 12.54 -15.88
N GLN A 501 -9.50 12.15 -14.59
CA GLN A 501 -9.21 10.75 -14.24
C GLN A 501 -10.32 9.80 -14.74
N ASN A 502 -11.54 10.32 -14.98
CA ASN A 502 -12.43 9.72 -15.96
C ASN A 502 -11.82 9.92 -17.35
N ALA A 503 -11.32 8.84 -17.96
CA ALA A 503 -10.67 8.84 -19.27
C ALA A 503 -11.67 8.98 -20.44
N SER A 504 -12.53 10.01 -20.39
CA SER A 504 -13.52 10.33 -21.42
C SER A 504 -12.83 10.70 -22.73
N THR A 505 -12.58 9.70 -23.58
CA THR A 505 -11.75 9.84 -24.77
C THR A 505 -12.14 8.89 -25.91
N THR A 506 -12.95 9.43 -26.80
CA THR A 506 -12.80 9.18 -28.24
C THR A 506 -11.35 9.55 -28.65
N SER A 507 -10.54 8.75 -29.36
CA SER A 507 -10.67 7.34 -29.80
C SER A 507 -9.31 6.84 -30.38
N THR A 508 -8.93 5.56 -30.22
CA THR A 508 -7.58 5.04 -29.92
C THR A 508 -6.74 4.36 -31.05
N ASN A 509 -6.21 3.15 -30.80
CA ASN A 509 -4.83 2.63 -30.99
C ASN A 509 -4.58 1.65 -32.18
N GLN A 510 -3.53 0.81 -32.42
CA GLN A 510 -2.13 0.43 -32.02
C GLN A 510 -1.29 -0.09 -33.27
N ALA A 511 -0.48 -1.19 -33.44
CA ALA A 511 0.12 -2.31 -32.63
C ALA A 511 1.60 -2.65 -32.95
N SER A 512 2.29 -3.24 -31.95
CA SER A 512 3.75 -3.42 -31.79
C SER A 512 4.40 -4.60 -32.57
N SER A 513 5.74 -4.57 -32.66
CA SER A 513 6.60 -5.79 -32.75
C SER A 513 7.72 -5.67 -31.69
N THR A 514 8.19 -6.75 -31.04
CA THR A 514 8.23 -8.15 -31.46
C THR A 514 7.72 -9.10 -30.36
N ALA A 515 6.86 -10.05 -30.72
CA ALA A 515 6.45 -11.17 -29.87
C ALA A 515 6.25 -12.45 -30.71
N ASN A 516 7.34 -13.14 -31.06
CA ASN A 516 7.28 -14.38 -31.83
C ASN A 516 6.79 -15.55 -30.96
N ASN A 517 5.58 -16.05 -31.23
CA ASN A 517 5.15 -17.38 -30.79
C ASN A 517 4.23 -18.01 -31.86
N SER A 518 4.68 -19.09 -32.49
CA SER A 518 3.99 -19.76 -33.59
C SER A 518 2.63 -20.37 -33.21
N ASN A 519 2.41 -20.70 -31.93
CA ASN A 519 1.15 -21.30 -31.49
C ASN A 519 -0.07 -20.41 -31.72
N LEU A 520 0.07 -19.08 -31.67
CA LEU A 520 -1.08 -18.17 -31.81
C LEU A 520 -1.60 -18.13 -33.25
N THR A 521 -0.73 -18.31 -34.24
CA THR A 521 -1.09 -18.38 -35.67
C THR A 521 -1.95 -19.62 -35.95
N ASP A 522 -1.65 -20.76 -35.33
CA ASP A 522 -2.40 -21.99 -35.55
C ASP A 522 -3.80 -21.95 -34.91
N VAL A 523 -3.96 -21.27 -33.77
CA VAL A 523 -5.30 -21.01 -33.18
C VAL A 523 -6.13 -20.14 -34.13
N ILE A 524 -5.56 -19.06 -34.67
CA ILE A 524 -6.24 -18.20 -35.66
C ILE A 524 -6.64 -18.99 -36.91
N ASN A 525 -5.76 -19.86 -37.42
CA ASN A 525 -6.03 -20.72 -38.58
C ASN A 525 -7.14 -21.74 -38.31
N GLN A 526 -7.20 -22.34 -37.12
CA GLN A 526 -8.26 -23.29 -36.76
C GLN A 526 -9.61 -22.60 -36.53
N THR A 527 -9.63 -21.39 -35.96
CA THR A 527 -10.86 -20.59 -35.79
C THR A 527 -11.45 -20.12 -37.14
N ALA A 528 -10.65 -20.06 -38.20
CA ALA A 528 -11.11 -19.75 -39.58
C ALA A 528 -11.78 -20.95 -40.31
N GLY A 529 -12.07 -22.04 -39.60
CA GLY A 529 -12.53 -23.31 -40.17
C GLY A 529 -13.98 -23.35 -40.68
N GLY A 530 -14.23 -22.86 -41.90
CA GLY A 530 -15.27 -23.42 -42.78
C GLY A 530 -16.42 -22.51 -43.24
N GLY A 531 -16.14 -21.60 -44.19
CA GLY A 531 -17.19 -21.02 -45.05
C GLY A 531 -16.88 -19.62 -45.56
N ASN A 532 -16.65 -19.48 -46.88
CA ASN A 532 -16.60 -18.25 -47.71
C ASN A 532 -16.52 -16.88 -47.00
N GLY A 533 -15.50 -16.67 -46.16
CA GLY A 533 -15.32 -15.47 -45.32
C GLY A 533 -13.89 -14.91 -45.37
N THR A 534 -13.30 -14.84 -46.58
CA THR A 534 -11.86 -14.63 -46.81
C THR A 534 -11.29 -13.31 -46.25
N GLU A 535 -12.13 -12.30 -45.99
CA GLU A 535 -11.69 -10.95 -45.61
C GLU A 535 -11.23 -10.83 -44.15
N ILE A 536 -11.84 -11.56 -43.21
CA ILE A 536 -11.55 -11.39 -41.77
C ILE A 536 -10.17 -11.98 -41.43
N GLY A 537 -9.92 -13.24 -41.82
CA GLY A 537 -8.63 -13.91 -41.57
C GLY A 537 -7.45 -13.21 -42.24
N SER A 538 -7.64 -12.70 -43.47
CA SER A 538 -6.61 -11.93 -44.17
C SER A 538 -6.37 -10.55 -43.54
N THR A 539 -7.41 -9.88 -43.02
CA THR A 539 -7.25 -8.61 -42.28
C THR A 539 -6.46 -8.81 -40.99
N VAL A 540 -6.77 -9.84 -40.19
CA VAL A 540 -6.01 -10.16 -38.96
C VAL A 540 -4.57 -10.54 -39.29
N GLY A 541 -4.35 -11.40 -40.29
CA GLY A 541 -3.00 -11.81 -40.72
C GLY A 541 -2.14 -10.64 -41.22
N ASN A 542 -2.71 -9.71 -41.99
CA ASN A 542 -2.01 -8.53 -42.49
C ASN A 542 -1.74 -7.49 -41.38
N ALA A 543 -2.67 -7.34 -40.43
CA ALA A 543 -2.53 -6.46 -39.27
C ALA A 543 -1.40 -6.89 -38.34
N LEU A 544 -1.22 -8.20 -38.10
CA LEU A 544 -0.14 -8.74 -37.25
C LEU A 544 1.22 -8.86 -37.96
N SER A 545 1.24 -8.95 -39.30
CA SER A 545 2.48 -9.05 -40.09
C SER A 545 3.02 -7.70 -40.60
N GLY A 546 2.29 -6.60 -40.40
CA GLY A 546 2.68 -5.26 -40.84
C GLY A 546 2.67 -5.05 -42.37
N GLY A 547 2.08 -5.97 -43.13
CA GLY A 547 2.23 -6.09 -44.59
C GLY A 547 1.50 -5.07 -45.47
N ASN A 548 1.15 -3.87 -44.97
CA ASN A 548 0.36 -2.88 -45.73
C ASN A 548 1.11 -1.57 -45.97
N THR A 549 1.11 -1.09 -47.22
CA THR A 549 1.85 0.08 -47.70
C THR A 549 1.15 1.41 -47.35
N ASP A 550 1.22 1.78 -46.08
CA ASP A 550 0.77 3.08 -45.57
C ASP A 550 1.82 4.17 -45.85
N ALA A 551 1.42 5.36 -46.30
CA ALA A 551 2.33 6.48 -46.52
C ALA A 551 3.03 6.96 -45.23
N SER A 552 2.42 6.75 -44.06
CA SER A 552 3.04 6.98 -42.75
C SER A 552 4.14 5.97 -42.40
N ALA A 553 4.24 4.83 -43.09
CA ALA A 553 5.35 3.88 -42.92
C ALA A 553 6.68 4.40 -43.49
N GLN A 554 6.66 5.50 -44.26
CA GLN A 554 7.87 6.22 -44.69
C GLN A 554 8.33 7.28 -43.67
N GLN A 555 7.64 7.43 -42.53
CA GLN A 555 7.96 8.41 -41.50
C GLN A 555 8.41 7.74 -40.20
N SER A 556 9.39 8.33 -39.53
CA SER A 556 9.89 7.83 -38.25
C SER A 556 8.78 7.74 -37.19
N GLN A 557 8.79 6.63 -36.45
CA GLN A 557 7.85 6.31 -35.38
C GLN A 557 8.55 6.49 -34.01
N THR A 558 7.83 6.95 -32.97
CA THR A 558 8.35 7.06 -31.58
C THR A 558 7.81 5.94 -30.70
N ILE A 559 8.58 5.42 -29.74
CA ILE A 559 8.17 4.25 -28.94
C ILE A 559 8.37 4.47 -27.44
N HIS A 560 7.31 4.27 -26.66
CA HIS A 560 7.24 4.48 -25.21
C HIS A 560 6.81 3.17 -24.53
N VAL A 561 7.63 2.62 -23.62
CA VAL A 561 7.39 1.32 -22.99
C VAL A 561 7.54 1.43 -21.47
N ALA A 562 6.51 1.05 -20.71
CA ALA A 562 6.49 1.08 -19.26
C ALA A 562 6.13 -0.31 -18.72
N ALA A 563 7.06 -0.99 -18.05
CA ALA A 563 6.86 -2.34 -17.53
C ALA A 563 7.17 -2.40 -16.02
N ALA A 564 6.19 -2.82 -15.22
CA ALA A 564 6.31 -2.93 -13.77
C ALA A 564 5.94 -4.34 -13.28
N VAL A 565 6.76 -4.89 -12.37
CA VAL A 565 6.55 -6.21 -11.76
C VAL A 565 6.70 -6.11 -10.24
N GLY A 566 5.58 -6.20 -9.53
CA GLY A 566 5.54 -6.41 -8.08
C GLY A 566 5.47 -7.92 -7.78
N VAL A 567 6.29 -8.39 -6.85
CA VAL A 567 6.26 -9.75 -6.31
C VAL A 567 6.38 -9.68 -4.79
N ASN A 568 5.51 -10.40 -4.09
CA ASN A 568 5.53 -10.51 -2.63
C ASN A 568 5.40 -11.98 -2.23
N VAL A 569 6.26 -12.44 -1.31
CA VAL A 569 6.24 -13.80 -0.77
C VAL A 569 6.23 -13.71 0.75
N THR A 570 5.10 -14.02 1.38
CA THR A 570 4.89 -13.89 2.82
C THR A 570 4.73 -15.26 3.47
N ARG A 571 5.48 -15.50 4.54
CA ARG A 571 5.33 -16.67 5.41
C ARG A 571 5.75 -16.35 6.84
N HIS A 572 4.77 -16.03 7.66
CA HIS A 572 4.92 -15.99 9.11
C HIS A 572 4.29 -17.27 9.67
N ASP A 573 5.05 -18.04 10.45
CA ASP A 573 4.62 -19.27 11.12
C ASP A 573 4.68 -19.02 12.63
N ALA A 574 3.51 -18.76 13.24
CA ALA A 574 3.37 -18.65 14.68
C ALA A 574 3.00 -20.04 15.25
N LEU A 575 3.68 -20.46 16.31
CA LEU A 575 3.46 -21.76 16.95
C LEU A 575 3.56 -21.67 18.47
N THR A 576 2.50 -22.01 19.19
CA THR A 576 2.58 -22.38 20.61
C THR A 576 2.60 -23.91 20.74
N SER A 577 3.61 -24.47 21.39
CA SER A 577 3.77 -25.93 21.52
C SER A 577 4.05 -26.33 22.96
N ILE A 578 3.26 -27.27 23.49
CA ILE A 578 3.50 -28.00 24.73
C ILE A 578 3.81 -29.44 24.35
N SER A 579 4.94 -29.97 24.80
CA SER A 579 5.37 -31.36 24.52
C SER A 579 5.88 -32.11 25.75
N GLY A 580 6.11 -31.41 26.85
CA GLY A 580 6.56 -31.96 28.13
C GLY A 580 5.41 -32.31 29.09
N SER A 581 5.60 -32.03 30.38
CA SER A 581 4.59 -32.27 31.43
C SER A 581 4.25 -30.96 32.14
N LEU A 582 3.06 -30.39 31.90
CA LEU A 582 2.62 -29.12 32.48
C LEU A 582 1.40 -29.32 33.40
N LYS A 583 1.55 -28.95 34.66
CA LYS A 583 0.49 -28.89 35.68
C LYS A 583 0.30 -27.45 36.14
N ALA A 584 -0.94 -26.96 36.11
CA ALA A 584 -1.29 -25.60 36.55
C ALA A 584 -2.72 -25.51 37.08
N LYS A 585 -3.18 -24.32 37.50
CA LYS A 585 -4.59 -24.09 37.82
C LYS A 585 -5.48 -24.12 36.56
N ASN A 586 -5.10 -23.28 35.60
CA ASN A 586 -5.64 -23.16 34.24
C ASN A 586 -4.46 -23.20 33.27
N ILE A 587 -4.66 -23.71 32.06
CA ILE A 587 -3.64 -23.74 31.00
C ILE A 587 -4.21 -23.14 29.73
N GLU A 588 -3.55 -22.09 29.22
CA GLU A 588 -3.88 -21.44 27.95
C GLU A 588 -2.69 -21.58 26.99
N ALA A 589 -2.96 -21.99 25.75
CA ALA A 589 -1.98 -22.16 24.67
C ALA A 589 -2.51 -21.47 23.40
N LEU A 590 -2.20 -20.18 23.24
CA LEU A 590 -2.83 -19.30 22.25
C LEU A 590 -1.88 -18.99 21.09
N THR A 591 -2.40 -18.83 19.87
CA THR A 591 -1.59 -18.43 18.71
C THR A 591 -2.37 -17.52 17.79
N ASN A 592 -1.81 -16.37 17.41
CA ASN A 592 -2.46 -15.45 16.46
C ASN A 592 -1.49 -15.00 15.36
N ASN A 593 -1.96 -14.97 14.12
CA ASN A 593 -1.24 -14.48 12.95
C ASN A 593 -2.09 -13.45 12.18
N ASN A 594 -1.75 -12.17 12.36
CA ASN A 594 -2.23 -11.02 11.59
C ASN A 594 -1.31 -10.79 10.38
N GLY A 595 -1.57 -11.51 9.30
CA GLY A 595 -0.70 -11.56 8.11
C GLY A 595 -1.24 -10.73 6.95
N ASN A 596 -0.88 -9.44 6.89
CA ASN A 596 -1.37 -8.48 5.90
C ASN A 596 -0.36 -8.24 4.77
N PHE A 597 -0.81 -8.24 3.52
CA PHE A 597 0.04 -8.16 2.34
C PHE A 597 -0.64 -7.48 1.15
N SER A 598 0.13 -6.71 0.38
CA SER A 598 -0.32 -6.01 -0.82
C SER A 598 0.78 -5.93 -1.86
N THR A 599 0.45 -6.26 -3.11
CA THR A 599 1.39 -6.19 -4.25
C THR A 599 0.78 -5.36 -5.37
N VAL A 600 1.52 -4.37 -5.87
CA VAL A 600 1.07 -3.49 -6.95
C VAL A 600 2.11 -3.48 -8.07
N GLY A 601 1.68 -3.65 -9.32
CA GLY A 601 2.52 -3.51 -10.50
C GLY A 601 1.85 -2.62 -11.53
N THR A 602 2.34 -1.39 -11.69
CA THR A 602 1.72 -0.34 -12.52
C THR A 602 2.63 0.11 -13.64
N GLY A 603 2.30 -0.19 -14.90
CA GLY A 603 3.07 0.23 -16.08
C GLY A 603 2.28 1.14 -17.03
N VAL A 604 2.63 2.42 -17.10
CA VAL A 604 1.89 3.43 -17.90
C VAL A 604 2.78 4.13 -18.93
N ALA A 605 2.53 3.90 -20.22
CA ALA A 605 3.22 4.57 -21.33
C ALA A 605 2.29 5.58 -22.03
N ALA A 606 2.78 6.80 -22.33
CA ALA A 606 1.93 7.89 -22.83
C ALA A 606 2.64 8.89 -23.74
N SER A 607 2.09 9.19 -24.92
CA SER A 607 2.42 10.37 -25.75
C SER A 607 1.23 10.75 -26.65
N LEU A 608 1.13 12.01 -27.04
CA LEU A 608 0.19 12.52 -28.05
C LEU A 608 0.93 12.94 -29.34
N MET A 609 2.24 12.65 -29.47
CA MET A 609 3.01 12.92 -30.68
C MET A 609 2.43 12.15 -31.88
N LYS A 610 2.48 12.74 -33.08
CA LYS A 610 2.19 11.99 -34.30
C LYS A 610 3.16 10.81 -34.45
N ASN A 611 2.69 9.71 -35.01
CA ASN A 611 3.47 8.50 -35.24
C ASN A 611 4.06 7.91 -33.93
N SER A 612 3.33 8.00 -32.81
CA SER A 612 3.81 7.53 -31.50
C SER A 612 3.15 6.23 -31.04
N ASN A 613 3.90 5.47 -30.26
CA ASN A 613 3.60 4.09 -29.88
C ASN A 613 3.77 3.93 -28.37
N SER A 614 2.78 3.36 -27.69
CA SER A 614 2.79 3.13 -26.24
C SER A 614 2.66 1.64 -25.91
N ILE A 615 3.28 1.19 -24.81
CA ILE A 615 3.18 -0.16 -24.26
C ILE A 615 3.22 -0.05 -22.73
N GLY A 616 2.10 -0.32 -22.06
CA GLY A 616 2.03 -0.44 -20.60
C GLY A 616 1.91 -1.91 -20.18
N VAL A 617 2.69 -2.33 -19.18
CA VAL A 617 2.63 -3.68 -18.61
C VAL A 617 2.69 -3.62 -17.08
N GLY A 618 1.70 -4.19 -16.40
CA GLY A 618 1.61 -4.21 -14.94
C GLY A 618 1.38 -5.61 -14.39
N VAL A 619 2.36 -6.15 -13.67
CA VAL A 619 2.32 -7.50 -13.10
C VAL A 619 2.40 -7.42 -11.57
N ALA A 620 1.47 -8.08 -10.87
CA ALA A 620 1.49 -8.26 -9.42
C ALA A 620 1.33 -9.74 -9.08
N ILE A 621 2.24 -10.29 -8.28
CA ILE A 621 2.21 -11.68 -7.82
C ILE A 621 2.37 -11.74 -6.31
N SER A 622 1.44 -12.36 -5.60
CA SER A 622 1.53 -12.60 -4.16
C SER A 622 1.45 -14.09 -3.86
N VAL A 623 2.42 -14.58 -3.09
CA VAL A 623 2.42 -15.94 -2.54
C VAL A 623 2.38 -15.84 -1.03
N ASN A 624 1.32 -16.35 -0.42
CA ASN A 624 1.03 -16.26 1.00
C ASN A 624 0.97 -17.66 1.61
N GLN A 625 1.74 -17.91 2.67
CA GLN A 625 1.83 -19.20 3.36
C GLN A 625 1.72 -19.06 4.89
N ASN A 626 1.01 -18.04 5.37
CA ASN A 626 0.94 -17.69 6.79
C ASN A 626 0.20 -18.73 7.64
N LYS A 627 0.67 -18.93 8.88
CA LYS A 627 0.21 -20.01 9.77
C LYS A 627 0.08 -19.57 11.22
N ALA A 628 -1.00 -20.00 11.86
CA ALA A 628 -1.21 -19.95 13.31
C ALA A 628 -1.44 -21.38 13.81
N ARG A 629 -0.60 -21.87 14.72
CA ARG A 629 -0.59 -23.28 15.11
C ARG A 629 -0.47 -23.46 16.61
N VAL A 630 -1.28 -24.33 17.21
CA VAL A 630 -1.07 -24.85 18.55
C VAL A 630 -0.81 -26.35 18.49
N GLU A 631 0.19 -26.83 19.21
CA GLU A 631 0.52 -28.24 19.36
C GLU A 631 0.48 -28.62 20.86
N LEU A 632 -0.38 -29.59 21.22
CA LEU A 632 -0.53 -30.10 22.59
C LEU A 632 -0.06 -31.56 22.67
N GLY A 633 0.97 -31.84 23.47
CA GLY A 633 1.56 -33.16 23.61
C GLY A 633 2.10 -33.40 25.02
N GLY A 634 2.54 -34.63 25.26
CA GLY A 634 2.97 -35.05 26.59
C GLY A 634 1.81 -35.11 27.58
N LYS A 635 1.95 -34.45 28.73
CA LYS A 635 0.97 -34.52 29.84
C LYS A 635 0.55 -33.12 30.27
N ILE A 636 -0.73 -32.79 30.15
CA ILE A 636 -1.28 -31.45 30.43
C ILE A 636 -2.39 -31.59 31.47
N THR A 637 -2.26 -30.91 32.61
CA THR A 637 -3.18 -31.06 33.76
C THR A 637 -3.56 -29.71 34.36
N ALA A 638 -4.80 -29.27 34.11
CA ALA A 638 -5.45 -28.19 34.84
C ALA A 638 -6.14 -28.74 36.10
N THR A 639 -5.83 -28.15 37.26
CA THR A 639 -6.26 -28.69 38.57
C THR A 639 -7.62 -28.18 39.05
N ASP A 640 -7.97 -26.93 38.72
CA ASP A 640 -9.17 -26.23 39.22
C ASP A 640 -9.73 -25.27 38.12
N GLY A 641 -9.54 -25.64 36.86
CA GLY A 641 -9.82 -24.79 35.71
C GLY A 641 -9.66 -25.50 34.38
N ASN A 642 -9.63 -24.71 33.31
CA ASN A 642 -9.75 -25.18 31.93
C ASN A 642 -8.38 -25.42 31.27
N ILE A 643 -8.39 -26.21 30.18
CA ILE A 643 -7.32 -26.23 29.17
C ILE A 643 -7.89 -25.57 27.91
N VAL A 644 -7.30 -24.48 27.46
CA VAL A 644 -7.69 -23.78 26.24
C VAL A 644 -6.52 -23.79 25.26
N ALA A 645 -6.77 -24.20 24.02
CA ALA A 645 -5.85 -24.02 22.91
C ALA A 645 -6.57 -23.35 21.75
N ASP A 646 -5.98 -22.28 21.24
CA ASP A 646 -6.62 -21.36 20.28
C ASP A 646 -5.63 -20.96 19.18
N ALA A 647 -6.06 -21.00 17.92
CA ALA A 647 -5.28 -20.62 16.76
C ALA A 647 -6.08 -19.69 15.84
N GLU A 648 -5.74 -18.40 15.82
CA GLU A 648 -6.36 -17.39 14.96
C GLU A 648 -5.47 -17.06 13.76
N LEU A 649 -5.99 -17.19 12.54
CA LEU A 649 -5.35 -16.68 11.32
C LEU A 649 -6.22 -15.58 10.69
N THR A 650 -5.71 -14.36 10.62
CA THR A 650 -6.38 -13.23 9.95
C THR A 650 -5.49 -12.63 8.87
N GLN A 651 -6.07 -12.35 7.69
CA GLN A 651 -5.29 -11.93 6.53
C GLN A 651 -5.96 -10.81 5.75
N ASN A 652 -5.23 -9.70 5.55
CA ASN A 652 -5.77 -8.44 5.01
C ASN A 652 -7.01 -7.95 5.78
N MET A 653 -7.02 -8.20 7.08
CA MET A 653 -8.08 -7.80 8.01
C MET A 653 -7.64 -6.68 8.94
N ASP A 654 -6.45 -6.09 8.80
CA ASP A 654 -6.02 -4.99 9.67
C ASP A 654 -6.00 -3.65 8.96
N GLY A 655 -6.38 -2.59 9.68
CA GLY A 655 -6.36 -1.19 9.24
C GLY A 655 -6.74 -0.98 7.76
N VAL A 656 -5.78 -0.44 7.01
CA VAL A 656 -5.95 -0.12 5.58
C VAL A 656 -5.97 -1.36 4.67
N TYR A 657 -5.53 -2.53 5.11
CA TYR A 657 -5.48 -3.74 4.27
C TYR A 657 -6.87 -4.32 4.02
N ARG A 658 -7.84 -4.02 4.90
CA ARG A 658 -9.26 -4.24 4.63
C ARG A 658 -9.67 -3.64 3.28
N GLY A 659 -9.09 -2.50 2.88
CA GLY A 659 -9.30 -1.84 1.58
C GLY A 659 -8.25 -2.09 0.49
N LYS A 660 -7.10 -2.71 0.79
CA LYS A 660 -6.08 -3.07 -0.21
C LYS A 660 -6.47 -4.34 -1.00
N TYR A 661 -5.76 -4.55 -2.11
CA TYR A 661 -5.78 -5.81 -2.87
C TYR A 661 -4.55 -6.65 -2.51
N GLY A 662 -4.71 -7.97 -2.43
CA GLY A 662 -3.58 -8.89 -2.27
C GLY A 662 -2.58 -8.73 -3.43
N ALA A 663 -3.09 -8.76 -4.67
CA ALA A 663 -2.34 -8.40 -5.87
C ALA A 663 -3.14 -7.48 -6.81
N LEU A 664 -2.52 -6.41 -7.32
CA LEU A 664 -3.09 -5.40 -8.21
C LEU A 664 -2.18 -5.13 -9.42
N GLY A 665 -2.55 -5.63 -10.59
CA GLY A 665 -1.86 -5.36 -11.86
C GLY A 665 -2.53 -4.23 -12.64
N MET A 666 -1.82 -3.13 -12.93
CA MET A 666 -2.35 -1.97 -13.65
C MET A 666 -1.50 -1.64 -14.89
N SER A 667 -2.14 -1.45 -16.03
CA SER A 667 -1.45 -1.02 -17.25
C SER A 667 -2.21 0.06 -17.99
N GLY A 668 -1.45 1.05 -18.48
CA GLY A 668 -1.97 2.21 -19.20
C GLY A 668 -1.16 2.49 -20.46
N SER A 669 -1.86 2.85 -21.52
CA SER A 669 -1.30 3.10 -22.83
C SER A 669 -2.00 4.31 -23.45
N ALA A 670 -1.25 5.35 -23.82
CA ALA A 670 -1.75 6.53 -24.53
C ALA A 670 -0.84 6.86 -25.73
N SER A 671 -1.41 6.94 -26.94
CA SER A 671 -0.67 7.21 -28.19
C SER A 671 -1.28 8.34 -29.04
N GLY A 672 -0.49 8.93 -29.95
CA GLY A 672 -0.96 9.96 -30.87
C GLY A 672 -1.31 9.44 -32.27
N ALA A 673 -1.92 10.31 -33.07
CA ALA A 673 -2.40 10.00 -34.42
C ALA A 673 -1.29 9.49 -35.37
N GLY A 674 -1.58 8.47 -36.17
CA GLY A 674 -0.65 7.87 -37.15
C GLY A 674 0.31 6.82 -36.57
N GLY A 675 0.18 6.47 -35.29
CA GLY A 675 0.98 5.43 -34.65
C GLY A 675 0.72 4.00 -35.17
N LYS A 676 1.58 3.10 -34.72
CA LYS A 676 1.64 1.65 -34.94
C LYS A 676 1.94 0.92 -33.60
N ALA A 677 1.21 1.22 -32.49
CA ALA A 677 1.66 1.13 -31.08
C ALA A 677 0.57 1.56 -30.09
N GLY A 678 0.36 0.80 -29.00
CA GLY A 678 -0.53 1.12 -27.89
C GLY A 678 -0.98 -0.01 -26.96
N VAL A 679 -0.13 -0.99 -26.60
CA VAL A 679 -0.53 -2.18 -25.79
C VAL A 679 -0.79 -1.81 -24.33
N ALA A 680 -1.82 -2.37 -23.70
CA ALA A 680 -1.90 -2.48 -22.23
C ALA A 680 -2.08 -3.95 -21.82
N GLY A 681 -1.20 -4.46 -20.95
CA GLY A 681 -1.25 -5.83 -20.43
C GLY A 681 -1.12 -5.87 -18.90
N SER A 682 -2.12 -6.41 -18.20
CA SER A 682 -2.15 -6.54 -16.74
C SER A 682 -2.29 -7.98 -16.29
N LEU A 683 -1.53 -8.35 -15.27
CA LEU A 683 -1.53 -9.67 -14.64
C LEU A 683 -1.56 -9.51 -13.12
N ALA A 684 -2.54 -10.11 -12.46
CA ALA A 684 -2.59 -10.24 -11.01
C ALA A 684 -2.71 -11.72 -10.62
N VAL A 685 -1.86 -12.19 -9.71
CA VAL A 685 -1.90 -13.56 -9.20
C VAL A 685 -1.79 -13.55 -7.68
N VAL A 686 -2.72 -14.21 -7.00
CA VAL A 686 -2.62 -14.53 -5.57
C VAL A 686 -2.65 -16.05 -5.41
N VAL A 687 -1.62 -16.60 -4.78
CA VAL A 687 -1.55 -17.99 -4.34
C VAL A 687 -1.54 -18.00 -2.80
N ALA A 688 -2.52 -18.62 -2.17
CA ALA A 688 -2.65 -18.69 -0.72
C ALA A 688 -2.65 -20.15 -0.21
N ASP A 689 -1.85 -20.43 0.80
CA ASP A 689 -1.76 -21.70 1.53
C ASP A 689 -1.82 -21.45 3.04
N GLY A 690 -2.81 -20.66 3.48
CA GLY A 690 -2.99 -20.29 4.89
C GLY A 690 -3.34 -21.52 5.76
N VAL A 691 -2.82 -21.58 6.98
CA VAL A 691 -3.13 -22.66 7.93
C VAL A 691 -3.42 -22.12 9.33
N SER A 692 -4.66 -22.29 9.79
CA SER A 692 -4.98 -22.25 11.22
C SER A 692 -5.12 -23.69 11.74
N SER A 693 -4.50 -24.03 12.86
CA SER A 693 -4.62 -25.38 13.42
C SER A 693 -4.34 -25.52 14.92
N VAL A 694 -5.18 -26.29 15.62
CA VAL A 694 -4.88 -26.87 16.93
C VAL A 694 -4.73 -28.38 16.79
N THR A 695 -3.58 -28.92 17.18
CA THR A 695 -3.28 -30.36 17.08
C THR A 695 -2.88 -30.93 18.44
N VAL A 696 -3.65 -31.90 18.94
CA VAL A 696 -3.22 -32.75 20.05
C VAL A 696 -2.43 -33.92 19.46
N LEU A 697 -1.16 -34.05 19.86
CA LEU A 697 -0.23 -35.06 19.37
C LEU A 697 -0.58 -36.46 19.90
N ASN A 698 -0.22 -37.50 19.15
CA ASN A 698 -0.55 -38.89 19.50
C ASN A 698 -0.03 -39.26 20.90
N GLY A 699 -0.85 -40.00 21.67
CA GLY A 699 -0.51 -40.48 23.01
C GLY A 699 -0.49 -39.41 24.11
N ALA A 700 -0.94 -38.18 23.85
CA ALA A 700 -1.03 -37.12 24.86
C ALA A 700 -2.08 -37.41 25.94
N GLU A 701 -1.87 -36.87 27.14
CA GLU A 701 -2.79 -36.98 28.29
C GLU A 701 -3.28 -35.57 28.70
N LEU A 702 -4.55 -35.25 28.41
CA LEU A 702 -5.19 -33.97 28.75
C LEU A 702 -6.18 -34.14 29.90
N LYS A 703 -6.00 -33.39 31.01
CA LYS A 703 -6.85 -33.50 32.20
C LYS A 703 -7.26 -32.14 32.75
N ALA A 704 -8.57 -31.88 32.77
CA ALA A 704 -9.20 -30.71 33.36
C ALA A 704 -10.33 -31.17 34.30
N LEU A 705 -10.00 -31.86 35.39
CA LEU A 705 -10.99 -32.60 36.21
C LEU A 705 -12.17 -31.74 36.70
N ASN A 706 -11.90 -30.46 36.96
CA ASN A 706 -12.85 -29.47 37.47
C ASN A 706 -13.25 -28.41 36.42
N GLY A 707 -12.86 -28.57 35.16
CA GLY A 707 -13.04 -27.57 34.11
C GLY A 707 -13.24 -28.21 32.73
N ASP A 708 -13.20 -27.36 31.71
CA ASP A 708 -13.49 -27.72 30.34
C ASP A 708 -12.21 -27.74 29.49
N ILE A 709 -12.24 -28.47 28.38
CA ILE A 709 -11.15 -28.47 27.40
C ILE A 709 -11.69 -27.92 26.08
N ASN A 710 -11.16 -26.79 25.64
CA ASN A 710 -11.56 -26.15 24.38
C ASN A 710 -10.38 -26.08 23.43
N LEU A 711 -10.56 -26.60 22.22
CA LEU A 711 -9.60 -26.59 21.11
C LEU A 711 -10.24 -25.84 19.93
N GLU A 712 -9.71 -24.67 19.58
CA GLU A 712 -10.33 -23.75 18.64
C GLU A 712 -9.34 -23.31 17.55
N ALA A 713 -9.73 -23.40 16.28
CA ALA A 713 -8.94 -22.94 15.15
C ALA A 713 -9.83 -22.10 14.23
N THR A 714 -9.46 -20.84 14.01
CA THR A 714 -10.21 -19.89 13.18
C THR A 714 -9.39 -19.34 12.00
N ASP A 715 -10.06 -19.09 10.87
CA ASP A 715 -9.50 -18.34 9.72
C ASP A 715 -10.48 -17.26 9.27
N LYS A 716 -10.04 -16.00 9.32
CA LYS A 716 -10.71 -14.85 8.70
C LYS A 716 -9.78 -14.12 7.72
N SER A 717 -9.64 -14.69 6.53
CA SER A 717 -8.84 -14.14 5.42
C SER A 717 -9.69 -13.40 4.37
N LYS A 718 -9.22 -12.22 3.93
CA LYS A 718 -9.62 -11.50 2.69
C LYS A 718 -8.51 -11.66 1.63
N LEU A 719 -8.75 -12.50 0.63
CA LEU A 719 -7.79 -12.80 -0.45
C LEU A 719 -8.31 -12.24 -1.78
N SER A 720 -7.53 -11.38 -2.42
CA SER A 720 -8.02 -10.60 -3.57
C SER A 720 -6.98 -10.35 -4.67
N ALA A 721 -7.33 -10.65 -5.92
CA ALA A 721 -6.51 -10.41 -7.11
C ALA A 721 -7.27 -9.52 -8.12
N ALA A 722 -6.66 -8.41 -8.56
CA ALA A 722 -7.31 -7.45 -9.46
C ALA A 722 -6.37 -7.01 -10.60
N ALA A 723 -6.84 -7.07 -11.85
CA ALA A 723 -6.07 -6.67 -13.04
C ALA A 723 -6.84 -5.66 -13.89
N MET A 724 -6.22 -4.53 -14.23
CA MET A 724 -6.86 -3.44 -15.01
C MET A 724 -5.95 -2.97 -16.14
N ALA A 725 -6.42 -2.98 -17.39
CA ALA A 725 -5.63 -2.62 -18.58
C ALA A 725 -6.38 -1.62 -19.48
N ALA A 726 -5.82 -0.42 -19.67
CA ALA A 726 -6.46 0.68 -20.39
C ALA A 726 -5.65 1.18 -21.60
N VAL A 727 -6.32 1.32 -22.75
CA VAL A 727 -5.73 1.59 -24.08
C VAL A 727 -6.39 2.81 -24.73
N LEU A 728 -5.66 3.92 -24.72
CA LEU A 728 -6.00 5.23 -25.25
C LEU A 728 -5.09 5.65 -26.43
N SER A 729 -5.62 6.38 -27.41
CA SER A 729 -4.87 7.03 -28.49
C SER A 729 -5.76 8.03 -29.26
N ASN A 730 -5.28 8.58 -30.37
CA ASN A 730 -6.01 9.43 -31.33
C ASN A 730 -5.83 8.94 -32.80
N GLY A 731 -5.96 7.64 -33.04
CA GLY A 731 -5.91 7.02 -34.37
C GLY A 731 -4.58 6.37 -34.73
N SER A 732 -4.28 5.24 -34.08
CA SER A 732 -3.30 4.26 -34.55
C SER A 732 -4.02 3.07 -35.27
N THR A 733 -3.41 1.89 -35.43
CA THR A 733 -3.85 0.83 -36.37
C THR A 733 -4.60 -0.39 -35.78
N VAL A 734 -4.15 -1.05 -34.69
CA VAL A 734 -4.66 -2.39 -34.22
C VAL A 734 -5.00 -2.42 -32.70
N GLY A 735 -5.70 -3.37 -32.08
CA GLY A 735 -6.04 -3.31 -30.63
C GLY A 735 -5.52 -4.46 -29.79
N VAL A 736 -5.21 -4.17 -28.52
CA VAL A 736 -4.99 -5.10 -27.39
C VAL A 736 -4.95 -4.32 -26.06
N GLY A 737 -6.05 -4.34 -25.30
CA GLY A 737 -6.04 -4.20 -23.85
C GLY A 737 -6.31 -5.59 -23.26
N ALA A 738 -5.44 -6.08 -22.38
CA ALA A 738 -5.53 -7.44 -21.84
C ALA A 738 -5.35 -7.44 -20.32
N ALA A 739 -6.30 -8.02 -19.58
CA ALA A 739 -6.24 -8.17 -18.13
C ALA A 739 -6.48 -9.63 -17.73
N PHE A 740 -5.60 -10.17 -16.88
CA PHE A 740 -5.72 -11.51 -16.32
C PHE A 740 -5.58 -11.46 -14.80
N ALA A 741 -6.56 -11.99 -14.07
CA ALA A 741 -6.52 -12.13 -12.62
C ALA A 741 -6.76 -13.58 -12.20
N LEU A 742 -5.91 -14.09 -11.31
CA LEU A 742 -6.00 -15.44 -10.75
C LEU A 742 -5.89 -15.38 -9.22
N LEU A 743 -6.90 -15.90 -8.54
CA LEU A 743 -6.84 -16.26 -7.13
C LEU A 743 -6.88 -17.78 -7.00
N TYR A 744 -5.88 -18.37 -6.35
CA TYR A 744 -5.80 -19.79 -6.05
C TYR A 744 -5.52 -19.96 -4.55
N ALA A 745 -6.51 -20.45 -3.80
CA ALA A 745 -6.45 -20.54 -2.33
C ALA A 745 -6.64 -21.98 -1.84
N GLN A 746 -5.83 -22.38 -0.86
CA GLN A 746 -5.81 -23.71 -0.25
C GLN A 746 -5.83 -23.61 1.29
N ASN A 747 -6.65 -22.70 1.83
CA ASN A 747 -6.67 -22.43 3.27
C ASN A 747 -7.17 -23.65 4.07
N LYS A 748 -6.56 -23.89 5.23
CA LYS A 748 -6.85 -25.03 6.10
C LYS A 748 -7.16 -24.55 7.50
N VAL A 749 -8.24 -25.06 8.08
CA VAL A 749 -8.69 -24.78 9.46
C VAL A 749 -8.86 -26.12 10.15
N LEU A 750 -7.97 -26.47 11.08
CA LEU A 750 -7.78 -27.85 11.53
C LEU A 750 -7.78 -27.97 13.06
N VAL A 751 -8.80 -28.60 13.65
CA VAL A 751 -8.74 -29.09 15.03
C VAL A 751 -8.60 -30.62 15.01
N ILE A 752 -7.43 -31.12 15.35
CA ILE A 752 -7.09 -32.54 15.23
C ILE A 752 -6.64 -33.08 16.59
N VAL A 753 -7.37 -34.05 17.12
CA VAL A 753 -6.90 -34.91 18.22
C VAL A 753 -6.29 -36.16 17.60
N GLY A 754 -5.02 -36.43 17.89
CA GLY A 754 -4.27 -37.57 17.37
C GLY A 754 -4.70 -38.93 17.95
N ASP A 755 -4.00 -39.97 17.53
CA ASP A 755 -4.24 -41.35 17.97
C ASP A 755 -3.81 -41.59 19.43
N ASP A 756 -4.42 -42.58 20.10
CA ASP A 756 -4.07 -43.05 21.46
C ASP A 756 -4.13 -41.97 22.57
N VAL A 757 -4.72 -40.79 22.29
CA VAL A 757 -4.87 -39.69 23.24
C VAL A 757 -5.83 -40.05 24.39
N GLN A 758 -5.56 -39.53 25.59
CA GLN A 758 -6.41 -39.69 26.77
C GLN A 758 -6.93 -38.34 27.25
N VAL A 759 -8.24 -38.21 27.43
CA VAL A 759 -8.92 -36.97 27.82
C VAL A 759 -9.80 -37.20 29.06
N THR A 760 -9.73 -36.31 30.04
CA THR A 760 -10.65 -36.32 31.21
C THR A 760 -11.04 -34.90 31.62
N ALA A 761 -12.32 -34.55 31.54
CA ALA A 761 -12.82 -33.19 31.75
C ALA A 761 -14.28 -33.13 32.24
N LYS A 762 -14.85 -31.92 32.39
CA LYS A 762 -16.31 -31.72 32.47
C LYS A 762 -16.95 -31.82 31.09
N SER A 763 -16.50 -31.00 30.14
CA SER A 763 -16.84 -30.99 28.72
C SER A 763 -15.59 -30.96 27.83
N PHE A 764 -15.74 -31.25 26.54
CA PHE A 764 -14.63 -31.20 25.56
C PHE A 764 -15.12 -30.68 24.21
N THR A 765 -14.53 -29.57 23.75
CA THR A 765 -14.94 -28.85 22.53
C THR A 765 -13.81 -28.85 21.51
N LEU A 766 -14.13 -29.20 20.26
CA LEU A 766 -13.28 -29.00 19.07
C LEU A 766 -14.05 -28.07 18.12
N ASN A 767 -13.60 -26.83 17.89
CA ASN A 767 -14.19 -25.90 16.92
C ASN A 767 -13.19 -25.54 15.81
N ALA A 768 -13.44 -26.01 14.59
CA ALA A 768 -12.71 -25.58 13.39
C ALA A 768 -13.62 -24.67 12.57
N GLU A 769 -13.37 -23.35 12.57
CA GLU A 769 -14.25 -22.35 11.98
C GLU A 769 -13.56 -21.47 10.91
N LYS A 770 -14.00 -21.61 9.66
CA LYS A 770 -13.68 -20.69 8.58
C LYS A 770 -14.75 -19.59 8.54
N GLN A 771 -14.36 -18.36 8.88
CA GLN A 771 -15.26 -17.23 9.09
C GLN A 771 -15.45 -16.37 7.83
N PRO A 772 -16.66 -15.80 7.63
CA PRO A 772 -16.94 -14.95 6.49
C PRO A 772 -16.35 -13.54 6.69
N VAL A 773 -15.74 -13.00 5.64
CA VAL A 773 -15.44 -11.55 5.56
C VAL A 773 -16.69 -10.85 5.07
N THR A 774 -17.10 -9.77 5.73
CA THR A 774 -18.35 -9.08 5.43
C THR A 774 -18.17 -7.57 5.35
N ILE A 775 -19.15 -6.88 4.76
CA ILE A 775 -19.22 -5.41 4.74
C ILE A 775 -19.30 -4.83 6.17
N LYS A 776 -19.79 -5.58 7.17
CA LYS A 776 -19.77 -5.16 8.58
C LYS A 776 -18.38 -5.15 9.20
N ASP A 777 -17.43 -5.86 8.59
CA ASP A 777 -16.01 -5.79 8.96
C ASP A 777 -15.34 -4.51 8.41
N TRP A 778 -16.09 -3.61 7.76
CA TRP A 778 -15.63 -2.27 7.40
C TRP A 778 -16.40 -1.22 8.20
N ASN A 779 -15.68 -0.27 8.78
CA ASN A 779 -16.23 1.06 9.00
C ASN A 779 -16.31 1.74 7.62
N LEU A 780 -17.49 1.67 6.99
CA LEU A 780 -17.76 2.39 5.75
C LEU A 780 -17.68 3.91 6.02
N PRO A 781 -17.02 4.70 5.15
CA PRO A 781 -17.04 6.16 5.23
C PRO A 781 -18.30 6.79 4.59
N PHE A 782 -19.31 5.97 4.26
CA PHE A 782 -20.54 6.33 3.55
C PHE A 782 -21.74 5.55 4.09
N GLU A 783 -22.93 6.11 3.95
CA GLU A 783 -24.20 5.52 4.36
C GLU A 783 -24.83 4.67 3.23
N LEU A 784 -25.67 3.69 3.59
CA LEU A 784 -26.16 2.69 2.62
C LEU A 784 -26.99 3.30 1.47
N TYR A 785 -27.68 4.42 1.72
CA TYR A 785 -28.48 5.13 0.71
C TYR A 785 -27.63 5.88 -0.34
N GLU A 786 -26.33 6.08 -0.09
CA GLU A 786 -25.40 6.77 -0.99
C GLU A 786 -24.90 5.77 -2.06
N LEU A 787 -24.84 4.49 -1.69
CA LEU A 787 -24.43 3.38 -2.54
C LEU A 787 -25.62 2.73 -3.29
N PHE A 788 -26.75 2.52 -2.61
CA PHE A 788 -27.93 1.83 -3.15
C PHE A 788 -29.23 2.59 -2.90
N THR A 789 -30.03 2.79 -3.95
CA THR A 789 -31.40 3.34 -3.84
C THR A 789 -32.43 2.50 -4.61
N VAL A 790 -33.70 2.62 -4.22
CA VAL A 790 -34.83 1.98 -4.90
C VAL A 790 -35.88 3.03 -5.26
N ASP A 791 -36.26 3.09 -6.54
CA ASP A 791 -37.23 4.02 -7.13
C ASP A 791 -37.01 5.50 -6.78
N ALA A 792 -35.75 5.90 -6.52
CA ALA A 792 -35.43 7.24 -6.02
C ALA A 792 -35.55 8.34 -7.09
N SER A 793 -35.99 9.52 -6.64
CA SER A 793 -36.10 10.75 -7.43
C SER A 793 -34.77 11.14 -8.08
N GLY A 794 -34.80 11.71 -9.29
CA GLY A 794 -33.58 12.21 -9.94
C GLY A 794 -32.84 13.24 -9.06
N GLY A 795 -31.55 12.99 -8.79
CA GLY A 795 -30.73 13.77 -7.86
C GLY A 795 -30.72 13.26 -6.41
N GLN A 796 -31.49 12.22 -6.08
CA GLN A 796 -31.48 11.51 -4.78
C GLN A 796 -31.14 10.01 -4.95
N GLN A 797 -30.50 9.66 -6.05
CA GLN A 797 -30.17 8.29 -6.42
C GLN A 797 -28.72 7.98 -6.00
N GLY A 798 -28.52 6.85 -5.35
CA GLY A 798 -27.18 6.32 -5.07
C GLY A 798 -26.50 5.81 -6.34
N ILE A 799 -25.25 5.35 -6.19
CA ILE A 799 -24.42 4.83 -7.29
C ILE A 799 -25.15 3.73 -8.08
N ILE A 800 -25.90 2.87 -7.38
CA ILE A 800 -26.75 1.83 -7.98
C ILE A 800 -28.21 2.08 -7.59
N ASN A 801 -29.03 2.51 -8.55
CA ASN A 801 -30.46 2.72 -8.36
C ASN A 801 -31.30 1.63 -9.04
N VAL A 802 -32.14 0.93 -8.29
CA VAL A 802 -33.06 -0.09 -8.80
C VAL A 802 -34.47 0.51 -8.96
N THR A 803 -35.04 0.41 -10.15
CA THR A 803 -36.43 0.82 -10.44
C THR A 803 -37.34 -0.39 -10.57
N THR A 804 -38.53 -0.33 -9.96
CA THR A 804 -39.48 -1.47 -9.87
C THR A 804 -40.83 -1.24 -10.56
N GLY A 805 -41.04 -0.05 -11.13
CA GLY A 805 -42.32 0.39 -11.72
C GLY A 805 -42.65 -0.11 -13.13
N GLY A 806 -42.01 -1.18 -13.62
CA GLY A 806 -42.24 -1.71 -14.97
C GLY A 806 -43.25 -2.88 -15.03
N ASP A 807 -43.89 -3.05 -16.20
CA ASP A 807 -44.73 -4.21 -16.49
C ASP A 807 -44.00 -5.28 -17.33
N GLY A 808 -44.31 -6.55 -17.07
CA GLY A 808 -43.76 -7.70 -17.81
C GLY A 808 -42.27 -7.95 -17.52
N GLN A 809 -41.50 -8.31 -18.58
CA GLN A 809 -40.07 -8.62 -18.45
C GLN A 809 -39.20 -7.40 -18.07
N ASN A 810 -39.72 -6.18 -18.20
CA ASN A 810 -39.03 -4.94 -17.86
C ASN A 810 -39.37 -4.46 -16.43
N LYS A 811 -39.88 -5.34 -15.56
CA LYS A 811 -40.33 -4.98 -14.21
C LYS A 811 -39.22 -4.48 -13.28
N PHE A 812 -37.97 -4.81 -13.58
CA PHE A 812 -36.81 -4.34 -12.82
C PHE A 812 -35.79 -3.72 -13.77
N GLY A 813 -35.46 -2.45 -13.55
CA GLY A 813 -34.40 -1.74 -14.27
C GLY A 813 -33.33 -1.27 -13.30
N VAL A 814 -32.06 -1.62 -13.55
CA VAL A 814 -30.92 -1.14 -12.76
C VAL A 814 -30.26 0.00 -13.53
N THR A 815 -30.14 1.17 -12.88
CA THR A 815 -29.44 2.34 -13.41
C THR A 815 -28.22 2.60 -12.54
N MET A 816 -27.03 2.61 -13.14
CA MET A 816 -25.83 3.10 -12.48
C MET A 816 -25.68 4.61 -12.75
N ASN A 817 -25.44 5.39 -11.69
CA ASN A 817 -25.18 6.81 -11.78
C ASN A 817 -23.69 7.07 -11.47
N VAL A 818 -22.99 7.64 -12.45
CA VAL A 818 -21.54 7.89 -12.38
C VAL A 818 -21.21 9.26 -12.96
N LYS A 819 -20.70 10.16 -12.12
CA LYS A 819 -20.11 11.45 -12.49
C LYS A 819 -18.57 11.37 -12.47
N ALA A 820 -17.93 12.50 -12.78
CA ALA A 820 -16.46 12.64 -12.70
C ALA A 820 -15.93 12.82 -11.26
N GLU A 821 -16.79 13.20 -10.33
CA GLU A 821 -16.53 13.19 -8.88
C GLU A 821 -16.60 11.74 -8.34
N ASP A 822 -17.66 11.02 -8.70
CA ASP A 822 -17.94 9.62 -8.34
C ASP A 822 -16.89 8.57 -8.81
N LEU A 823 -15.79 8.97 -9.46
CA LEU A 823 -14.72 8.04 -9.87
C LEU A 823 -13.92 7.50 -8.66
N VAL A 824 -13.75 8.35 -7.63
CA VAL A 824 -13.24 7.92 -6.32
C VAL A 824 -14.16 6.87 -5.72
N ASP A 825 -15.47 7.02 -5.95
CA ASP A 825 -16.49 6.12 -5.42
C ASP A 825 -16.61 4.84 -6.24
N ILE A 826 -16.24 4.83 -7.53
CA ILE A 826 -16.01 3.59 -8.31
C ILE A 826 -14.79 2.82 -7.78
N ALA A 827 -13.68 3.51 -7.48
CA ALA A 827 -12.51 2.85 -6.90
C ALA A 827 -12.88 2.20 -5.54
N GLN A 828 -13.66 2.91 -4.72
CA GLN A 828 -14.23 2.38 -3.47
C GLN A 828 -15.27 1.28 -3.71
N LEU A 829 -16.12 1.36 -4.74
CA LEU A 829 -17.10 0.33 -5.12
C LEU A 829 -16.39 -0.99 -5.48
N THR A 830 -15.28 -0.96 -6.22
CA THR A 830 -14.51 -2.20 -6.49
C THR A 830 -13.94 -2.80 -5.20
N SER A 831 -13.53 -1.97 -4.24
CA SER A 831 -13.02 -2.45 -2.95
C SER A 831 -14.13 -2.97 -2.02
N PHE A 832 -15.32 -2.34 -2.05
CA PHE A 832 -16.57 -2.79 -1.41
C PHE A 832 -17.04 -4.15 -1.96
N LEU A 833 -17.02 -4.32 -3.29
CA LEU A 833 -17.30 -5.61 -3.94
C LEU A 833 -16.19 -6.64 -3.65
N GLY A 834 -15.01 -6.17 -3.26
CA GLY A 834 -13.89 -6.95 -2.73
C GLY A 834 -13.96 -7.27 -1.24
N SER A 835 -14.99 -6.84 -0.50
CA SER A 835 -15.19 -7.10 0.94
C SER A 835 -15.74 -8.50 1.22
N VAL A 836 -15.03 -9.51 0.69
CA VAL A 836 -15.35 -10.95 0.75
C VAL A 836 -14.09 -11.78 0.97
N ASN A 837 -14.24 -13.07 1.33
CA ASN A 837 -13.11 -13.96 1.57
C ASN A 837 -12.24 -14.15 0.33
N TYR A 838 -12.87 -14.29 -0.85
CA TYR A 838 -12.20 -14.58 -2.11
C TYR A 838 -12.70 -13.65 -3.23
N TYR A 839 -11.83 -12.79 -3.75
CA TYR A 839 -12.15 -11.85 -4.83
C TYR A 839 -11.19 -11.99 -6.02
N ALA A 840 -11.72 -12.03 -7.23
CA ALA A 840 -10.94 -11.93 -8.46
C ALA A 840 -11.59 -10.93 -9.44
N SER A 841 -10.82 -9.98 -9.98
CA SER A 841 -11.33 -9.11 -11.05
C SER A 841 -10.36 -8.81 -12.19
N ALA A 842 -10.87 -8.75 -13.40
CA ALA A 842 -10.13 -8.38 -14.60
C ALA A 842 -10.95 -7.39 -15.44
N ALA A 843 -10.36 -6.23 -15.74
CA ALA A 843 -10.97 -5.18 -16.54
C ALA A 843 -10.04 -4.75 -17.68
N ALA A 844 -10.53 -4.79 -18.92
CA ALA A 844 -9.79 -4.38 -20.11
C ALA A 844 -10.60 -3.38 -20.95
N GLY A 845 -10.00 -2.25 -21.32
CA GLY A 845 -10.67 -1.17 -22.05
C GLY A 845 -9.86 -0.64 -23.23
N THR A 846 -10.47 -0.58 -24.41
CA THR A 846 -9.94 -0.05 -25.68
C THR A 846 -11.04 0.73 -26.44
N ILE A 847 -10.70 1.71 -27.28
CA ILE A 847 -11.68 2.67 -27.85
C ILE A 847 -11.27 3.16 -29.28
N ILE A 848 -10.84 2.33 -30.25
CA ILE A 848 -9.96 2.72 -31.41
C ILE A 848 -10.50 3.75 -32.47
N GLY A 849 -9.73 4.77 -32.91
CA GLY A 849 -10.30 6.04 -33.43
C GLY A 849 -9.83 6.66 -34.73
N LYS A 850 -10.57 7.70 -35.14
CA LYS A 850 -10.51 8.25 -36.50
C LYS A 850 -9.43 9.33 -36.66
N SER A 851 -8.26 8.91 -37.13
CA SER A 851 -7.18 9.80 -37.57
C SER A 851 -7.67 10.81 -38.62
N SER A 852 -7.31 12.08 -38.45
CA SER A 852 -7.70 13.19 -39.33
C SER A 852 -6.81 13.37 -40.57
N GLY A 853 -5.95 12.39 -40.89
CA GLY A 853 -5.03 12.47 -42.04
C GLY A 853 -4.22 11.21 -42.31
N GLY A 854 -4.78 10.01 -42.06
CA GLY A 854 -4.11 8.73 -42.27
C GLY A 854 -5.09 7.56 -42.37
N SER A 855 -4.54 6.36 -42.60
CA SER A 855 -5.29 5.12 -42.84
C SER A 855 -6.29 4.76 -41.73
N GLU A 856 -7.37 4.07 -42.12
CA GLU A 856 -8.33 3.49 -41.19
C GLU A 856 -7.68 2.42 -40.28
N SER A 857 -8.04 2.43 -39.01
CA SER A 857 -7.66 1.38 -38.06
C SER A 857 -8.28 0.03 -38.45
N GLN A 858 -7.55 -1.06 -38.21
CA GLN A 858 -7.82 -2.38 -38.77
C GLN A 858 -8.45 -3.36 -37.77
N LEU A 859 -8.07 -3.29 -36.49
CA LEU A 859 -8.51 -4.21 -35.44
C LEU A 859 -8.61 -3.47 -34.11
N ASP A 860 -9.57 -3.81 -33.27
CA ASP A 860 -9.66 -3.48 -31.85
C ASP A 860 -9.86 -4.75 -30.99
N LEU A 861 -9.31 -4.81 -29.78
CA LEU A 861 -9.40 -5.97 -28.89
C LEU A 861 -9.29 -5.58 -27.42
N ALA A 862 -10.34 -5.85 -26.65
CA ALA A 862 -10.32 -5.89 -25.18
C ALA A 862 -10.51 -7.34 -24.69
N GLY A 863 -9.64 -7.81 -23.81
CA GLY A 863 -9.66 -9.17 -23.27
C GLY A 863 -9.53 -9.18 -21.74
N ALA A 864 -10.55 -9.66 -21.03
CA ALA A 864 -10.53 -9.85 -19.59
C ALA A 864 -10.69 -11.33 -19.23
N VAL A 865 -9.86 -11.82 -18.29
CA VAL A 865 -9.92 -13.19 -17.78
C VAL A 865 -9.76 -13.16 -16.27
N SER A 866 -10.81 -13.52 -15.54
CA SER A 866 -10.81 -13.70 -14.10
C SER A 866 -10.94 -15.19 -13.75
N MET A 867 -10.11 -15.67 -12.82
CA MET A 867 -10.13 -17.05 -12.34
C MET A 867 -10.03 -17.08 -10.81
N LEU A 868 -10.87 -17.88 -10.17
CA LEU A 868 -10.92 -18.07 -8.73
C LEU A 868 -11.06 -19.57 -8.43
N PHE A 869 -10.06 -20.12 -7.75
CA PHE A 869 -10.03 -21.52 -7.30
C PHE A 869 -9.93 -21.55 -5.77
N GLN A 870 -10.96 -22.09 -5.12
CA GLN A 870 -11.03 -22.29 -3.68
C GLN A 870 -10.96 -23.79 -3.39
N ASN A 871 -9.86 -24.23 -2.77
CA ASN A 871 -9.58 -25.62 -2.37
C ASN A 871 -9.39 -25.68 -0.84
N SER A 872 -10.41 -25.23 -0.11
CA SER A 872 -10.36 -25.07 1.36
C SER A 872 -10.67 -26.37 2.10
N LEU A 873 -10.11 -26.53 3.31
CA LEU A 873 -10.35 -27.69 4.19
C LEU A 873 -10.59 -27.22 5.63
N THR A 874 -11.81 -27.41 6.12
CA THR A 874 -12.21 -27.15 7.51
C THR A 874 -12.49 -28.49 8.20
N LYS A 875 -11.70 -28.86 9.21
CA LYS A 875 -11.75 -30.20 9.80
C LYS A 875 -11.63 -30.18 11.33
N ALA A 876 -12.64 -30.75 11.99
CA ALA A 876 -12.58 -31.18 13.38
C ALA A 876 -12.54 -32.72 13.42
N SER A 877 -11.55 -33.32 14.06
CA SER A 877 -11.43 -34.78 14.08
C SER A 877 -10.73 -35.35 15.30
N ILE A 878 -11.25 -36.47 15.79
CA ILE A 878 -10.61 -37.31 16.80
C ILE A 878 -10.05 -38.58 16.15
N GLY A 879 -8.81 -38.95 16.49
CA GLY A 879 -8.06 -40.09 15.92
C GLY A 879 -8.53 -41.47 16.39
N ASP A 880 -7.79 -42.50 15.99
CA ASP A 880 -8.07 -43.89 16.36
C ASP A 880 -7.58 -44.17 17.81
N ARG A 881 -8.28 -45.05 18.54
CA ARG A 881 -7.98 -45.53 19.92
C ARG A 881 -8.00 -44.48 21.04
N VAL A 882 -8.55 -43.29 20.77
CA VAL A 882 -8.68 -42.21 21.77
C VAL A 882 -9.66 -42.59 22.89
N VAL A 883 -9.32 -42.24 24.13
CA VAL A 883 -10.16 -42.44 25.32
C VAL A 883 -10.61 -41.11 25.90
N ILE A 884 -11.92 -40.90 26.03
CA ILE A 884 -12.53 -39.64 26.51
C ILE A 884 -13.47 -39.95 27.66
N ILE A 885 -13.30 -39.24 28.79
CA ILE A 885 -14.16 -39.35 29.97
C ILE A 885 -14.64 -37.96 30.39
N LEU A 886 -15.93 -37.69 30.19
CA LEU A 886 -16.59 -36.44 30.54
C LEU A 886 -17.55 -36.63 31.73
N ASN A 887 -17.39 -35.78 32.74
CA ASN A 887 -18.03 -35.96 34.04
C ASN A 887 -19.40 -35.26 34.19
N SER A 888 -19.67 -34.19 33.42
CA SER A 888 -20.91 -33.40 33.62
C SER A 888 -21.32 -32.49 32.44
N GLY A 889 -20.79 -32.70 31.23
CA GLY A 889 -20.99 -31.80 30.09
C GLY A 889 -20.81 -32.51 28.74
N ASP A 890 -21.02 -31.77 27.66
CA ASP A 890 -21.10 -32.32 26.29
C ASP A 890 -19.70 -32.54 25.66
N LEU A 891 -19.63 -33.45 24.68
CA LEU A 891 -18.55 -33.55 23.70
C LEU A 891 -19.02 -32.91 22.39
N ASP A 892 -18.41 -31.81 22.00
CA ASP A 892 -18.75 -31.05 20.79
C ASP A 892 -17.62 -31.13 19.76
N ILE A 893 -17.91 -31.67 18.57
CA ILE A 893 -16.96 -31.78 17.45
C ILE A 893 -17.53 -31.01 16.26
N ASN A 894 -17.09 -29.77 16.10
CA ASN A 894 -17.67 -28.78 15.20
C ASN A 894 -16.70 -28.38 14.09
N ALA A 895 -17.15 -28.51 12.84
CA ALA A 895 -16.47 -27.99 11.67
C ALA A 895 -17.45 -27.08 10.90
N TYR A 896 -17.17 -25.78 10.88
CA TYR A 896 -18.03 -24.75 10.29
C TYR A 896 -17.27 -23.96 9.23
N SER A 897 -17.78 -23.92 8.01
CA SER A 897 -17.16 -23.18 6.91
C SER A 897 -18.17 -22.25 6.28
N ASN A 898 -18.07 -20.95 6.56
CA ASN A 898 -18.89 -19.93 5.93
C ASN A 898 -17.99 -19.01 5.10
N ASN A 899 -18.13 -19.09 3.78
CA ASN A 899 -17.27 -18.39 2.83
C ASN A 899 -18.13 -17.55 1.87
N ASN A 900 -17.57 -16.45 1.39
CA ASN A 900 -18.12 -15.74 0.25
C ASN A 900 -17.06 -15.44 -0.83
N ALA A 901 -17.51 -15.53 -2.08
CA ALA A 901 -16.67 -15.39 -3.26
C ALA A 901 -17.30 -14.41 -4.25
N ARG A 902 -16.48 -13.59 -4.90
CA ARG A 902 -16.90 -12.66 -5.95
C ARG A 902 -15.92 -12.68 -7.10
N ILE A 903 -16.44 -12.82 -8.31
CA ILE A 903 -15.66 -12.65 -9.53
C ILE A 903 -16.28 -11.60 -10.44
N ILE A 904 -15.45 -10.68 -10.93
CA ILE A 904 -15.87 -9.59 -11.82
C ILE A 904 -15.01 -9.62 -13.08
N GLY A 905 -15.63 -9.54 -14.24
CA GLY A 905 -14.94 -9.41 -15.52
C GLY A 905 -15.56 -8.28 -16.34
N GLY A 906 -14.73 -7.45 -16.98
CA GLY A 906 -15.17 -6.36 -17.87
C GLY A 906 -14.28 -6.22 -19.10
N ALA A 907 -14.83 -6.30 -20.31
CA ALA A 907 -14.08 -6.09 -21.56
C ALA A 907 -14.80 -5.12 -22.50
N VAL A 908 -14.24 -3.92 -22.70
CA VAL A 908 -14.87 -2.85 -23.49
C VAL A 908 -13.98 -2.47 -24.67
N SER A 909 -14.48 -2.62 -25.90
CA SER A 909 -13.85 -2.15 -27.14
C SER A 909 -14.82 -1.21 -27.87
N VAL A 910 -14.42 0.02 -28.21
CA VAL A 910 -15.34 1.06 -28.74
C VAL A 910 -14.69 1.83 -29.91
N SER A 911 -14.87 1.37 -31.15
CA SER A 911 -14.01 1.77 -32.25
C SER A 911 -14.66 2.20 -33.57
N SER A 912 -13.84 2.91 -34.35
CA SER A 912 -13.94 3.15 -35.78
C SER A 912 -13.02 2.21 -36.60
N ALA A 913 -12.52 1.14 -35.98
CA ALA A 913 -11.69 0.13 -36.64
C ALA A 913 -12.53 -0.85 -37.47
N LYS A 914 -11.90 -1.51 -38.46
CA LYS A 914 -12.57 -2.48 -39.36
C LYS A 914 -13.06 -3.75 -38.66
N ALA A 915 -12.37 -4.16 -37.61
CA ALA A 915 -12.80 -5.20 -36.68
C ALA A 915 -12.65 -4.68 -35.25
N GLY A 916 -13.50 -5.14 -34.34
CA GLY A 916 -13.43 -4.89 -32.92
C GLY A 916 -13.90 -6.13 -32.17
N VAL A 917 -13.28 -6.43 -31.03
CA VAL A 917 -13.53 -7.67 -30.27
C VAL A 917 -13.48 -7.37 -28.77
N GLY A 918 -14.55 -7.71 -28.05
CA GLY A 918 -14.56 -7.82 -26.60
C GLY A 918 -14.64 -9.30 -26.21
N LEU A 919 -13.69 -9.77 -25.41
CA LEU A 919 -13.71 -11.11 -24.81
C LEU A 919 -13.63 -10.98 -23.29
N ASN A 920 -14.54 -11.64 -22.59
CA ASN A 920 -14.56 -11.70 -21.13
C ASN A 920 -14.79 -13.14 -20.69
N VAL A 921 -14.01 -13.61 -19.73
CA VAL A 921 -14.09 -14.96 -19.14
C VAL A 921 -13.99 -14.84 -17.63
N ALA A 922 -14.98 -15.38 -16.91
CA ALA A 922 -14.92 -15.55 -15.46
C ALA A 922 -15.10 -17.04 -15.11
N VAL A 923 -14.24 -17.56 -14.24
CA VAL A 923 -14.30 -18.95 -13.75
C VAL A 923 -14.20 -18.96 -12.22
N ILE A 924 -15.23 -19.46 -11.54
CA ILE A 924 -15.16 -19.88 -10.14
C ILE A 924 -15.12 -21.41 -10.11
N THR A 925 -14.19 -21.97 -9.33
CA THR A 925 -14.20 -23.37 -8.90
C THR A 925 -14.12 -23.38 -7.37
N ASN A 926 -15.11 -23.99 -6.71
CA ASN A 926 -15.05 -24.26 -5.27
C ASN A 926 -15.03 -25.76 -4.99
N ASN A 927 -14.14 -26.15 -4.09
CA ASN A 927 -13.95 -27.48 -3.51
C ASN A 927 -13.60 -27.26 -2.03
N ASP A 928 -14.56 -26.71 -1.29
CA ASP A 928 -14.52 -26.60 0.17
C ASP A 928 -14.89 -27.95 0.81
N GLN A 929 -14.05 -28.45 1.71
CA GLN A 929 -14.26 -29.73 2.38
C GLN A 929 -14.45 -29.49 3.88
N VAL A 930 -15.65 -29.80 4.39
CA VAL A 930 -15.98 -29.65 5.81
C VAL A 930 -16.17 -31.03 6.44
N ILE A 931 -15.38 -31.35 7.46
CA ILE A 931 -15.28 -32.70 8.03
C ILE A 931 -15.31 -32.63 9.56
N ALA A 932 -16.37 -33.19 10.17
CA ALA A 932 -16.42 -33.52 11.59
C ALA A 932 -16.38 -35.05 11.74
N SER A 933 -15.50 -35.59 12.60
CA SER A 933 -15.24 -37.05 12.61
C SER A 933 -14.65 -37.60 13.93
N ILE A 934 -14.90 -38.88 14.18
CA ILE A 934 -14.33 -39.68 15.27
C ILE A 934 -13.71 -40.95 14.67
N GLY A 935 -12.52 -41.33 15.12
CA GLY A 935 -11.79 -42.52 14.67
C GLY A 935 -12.32 -43.84 15.23
N LYS A 936 -11.61 -44.92 14.90
CA LYS A 936 -11.93 -46.32 15.25
C LYS A 936 -11.40 -46.69 16.62
N ASP A 937 -12.00 -47.71 17.23
CA ASP A 937 -11.51 -48.40 18.43
C ASP A 937 -11.28 -47.52 19.67
N GLY A 938 -11.75 -46.26 19.64
CA GLY A 938 -11.78 -45.35 20.78
C GLY A 938 -12.94 -45.63 21.73
N THR A 939 -12.86 -45.07 22.94
CA THR A 939 -13.89 -45.21 23.99
C THR A 939 -14.29 -43.83 24.51
N ILE A 940 -15.56 -43.47 24.35
CA ILE A 940 -16.11 -42.18 24.76
C ILE A 940 -17.18 -42.40 25.82
N THR A 941 -16.94 -41.87 27.03
CA THR A 941 -17.86 -41.92 28.17
C THR A 941 -18.30 -40.50 28.50
N VAL A 942 -19.59 -40.20 28.34
CA VAL A 942 -20.16 -38.88 28.69
C VAL A 942 -21.23 -39.05 29.77
N THR A 943 -21.05 -38.36 30.89
CA THR A 943 -21.95 -38.42 32.04
C THR A 943 -22.80 -37.16 32.08
N ASN A 944 -24.13 -37.32 32.01
CA ASN A 944 -25.13 -36.23 32.03
C ASN A 944 -24.96 -35.15 30.93
N GLY A 945 -24.33 -35.50 29.82
CA GLY A 945 -24.16 -34.65 28.62
C GLY A 945 -24.43 -35.42 27.32
N LYS A 946 -24.16 -34.78 26.18
CA LYS A 946 -24.34 -35.32 24.82
C LYS A 946 -23.00 -35.55 24.12
N VAL A 947 -23.08 -36.18 22.94
CA VAL A 947 -22.01 -36.16 21.93
C VAL A 947 -22.62 -35.56 20.67
N ASN A 948 -22.16 -34.37 20.27
CA ASN A 948 -22.60 -33.67 19.08
C ASN A 948 -21.43 -33.67 18.06
N VAL A 949 -21.71 -34.01 16.80
CA VAL A 949 -20.71 -34.04 15.72
C VAL A 949 -21.31 -33.32 14.52
N THR A 950 -20.83 -32.11 14.25
CA THR A 950 -21.46 -31.15 13.33
C THR A 950 -20.48 -30.73 12.25
N ALA A 951 -20.81 -30.98 11.00
CA ALA A 951 -20.14 -30.41 9.83
C ALA A 951 -21.16 -29.59 9.02
N ALA A 952 -20.90 -28.30 8.81
CA ALA A 952 -21.74 -27.45 7.96
C ALA A 952 -20.89 -26.50 7.09
N SER A 953 -21.29 -26.36 5.83
CA SER A 953 -20.69 -25.47 4.85
C SER A 953 -21.76 -24.53 4.30
N ASP A 954 -21.42 -23.26 4.17
CA ASP A 954 -22.22 -22.20 3.55
C ASP A 954 -21.32 -21.41 2.57
N LEU A 955 -21.88 -21.07 1.41
CA LEU A 955 -21.15 -20.42 0.32
C LEU A 955 -22.04 -19.45 -0.46
N ASP A 956 -21.72 -18.17 -0.38
CA ASP A 956 -22.31 -17.13 -1.23
C ASP A 956 -21.32 -16.71 -2.33
N ALA A 957 -21.53 -17.19 -3.56
CA ALA A 957 -20.62 -16.99 -4.70
C ALA A 957 -21.30 -16.27 -5.88
N TRP A 958 -20.82 -15.08 -6.27
CA TRP A 958 -21.36 -14.34 -7.43
C TRP A 958 -20.34 -14.22 -8.56
N SER A 959 -20.83 -14.24 -9.81
CA SER A 959 -20.05 -13.97 -11.01
C SER A 959 -20.72 -12.89 -11.86
N ILE A 960 -20.02 -11.79 -12.11
CA ILE A 960 -20.48 -10.65 -12.90
C ILE A 960 -19.56 -10.48 -14.11
N THR A 961 -20.11 -10.59 -15.32
CA THR A 961 -19.34 -10.48 -16.56
C THR A 961 -20.02 -9.54 -17.54
N VAL A 962 -19.35 -8.43 -17.87
CA VAL A 962 -19.78 -7.47 -18.91
C VAL A 962 -18.80 -7.52 -20.08
N TRP A 963 -19.29 -7.47 -21.31
CA TRP A 963 -18.46 -7.10 -22.45
C TRP A 963 -19.23 -6.20 -23.41
N VAL A 964 -18.52 -5.25 -24.02
CA VAL A 964 -19.07 -4.30 -24.98
C VAL A 964 -18.14 -4.25 -26.19
N THR A 965 -18.71 -4.23 -27.38
CA THR A 965 -17.96 -4.08 -28.62
C THR A 965 -18.73 -3.16 -29.56
N LEU A 966 -18.19 -1.96 -29.78
CA LEU A 966 -18.70 -1.00 -30.75
C LEU A 966 -17.74 -0.94 -31.94
N THR A 967 -18.28 -1.08 -33.15
CA THR A 967 -17.54 -0.86 -34.40
C THR A 967 -18.39 -0.02 -35.33
N SER A 968 -17.78 1.02 -35.89
CA SER A 968 -18.39 2.13 -36.64
C SER A 968 -19.11 3.16 -35.76
N LEU A 969 -18.70 4.42 -35.94
CA LEU A 969 -19.46 5.60 -35.56
C LEU A 969 -20.11 6.17 -36.83
N PRO A 970 -21.45 6.26 -36.89
CA PRO A 970 -22.12 7.19 -37.79
C PRO A 970 -21.66 8.63 -37.52
N GLN A 971 -21.91 9.56 -38.45
CA GLN A 971 -21.73 10.99 -38.16
C GLN A 971 -22.53 11.36 -36.91
N PRO A 972 -21.94 12.06 -35.92
CA PRO A 972 -22.57 12.22 -34.61
C PRO A 972 -23.79 13.14 -34.70
N ASN A 973 -24.98 12.57 -34.56
CA ASN A 973 -26.15 13.32 -34.10
C ASN A 973 -25.98 13.52 -32.58
N PRO A 974 -25.97 14.75 -32.05
CA PRO A 974 -25.61 15.01 -30.65
C PRO A 974 -26.50 14.26 -29.63
N ASP A 975 -27.77 14.02 -29.95
CA ASP A 975 -28.72 13.33 -29.06
C ASP A 975 -28.37 11.86 -28.82
N SER A 976 -27.56 11.24 -29.69
CA SER A 976 -27.20 9.82 -29.61
C SER A 976 -26.40 9.46 -28.35
N LEU A 977 -25.66 10.41 -27.77
CA LEU A 977 -24.81 10.15 -26.60
C LEU A 977 -25.62 9.84 -25.33
N HIS A 978 -26.82 10.40 -25.19
CA HIS A 978 -27.65 10.23 -24.01
C HIS A 978 -28.26 8.82 -23.86
N GLN A 979 -28.26 7.99 -24.91
CA GLN A 979 -28.87 6.66 -24.88
C GLN A 979 -27.90 5.52 -24.51
N LEU A 980 -26.58 5.76 -24.48
CA LEU A 980 -25.58 4.71 -24.19
C LEU A 980 -25.13 4.62 -22.72
N MET A 981 -25.44 5.63 -21.90
CA MET A 981 -25.03 5.66 -20.48
C MET A 981 -25.64 4.57 -19.58
N PRO A 982 -26.84 4.00 -19.80
CA PRO A 982 -27.42 2.98 -18.90
C PRO A 982 -26.77 1.58 -18.92
N VAL A 983 -25.64 1.38 -19.61
CA VAL A 983 -25.02 0.06 -19.89
C VAL A 983 -23.50 0.08 -19.67
N LEU A 984 -23.02 1.01 -18.84
CA LEU A 984 -21.59 1.32 -18.63
C LEU A 984 -21.21 1.20 -17.14
#